data_AF-A0A0W8CLE3-F1
#
_entry.id   AF-A0A0W8CLE3-F1
#
_cell.length_a   1.000
_cell.length_b   1.000
_cell.length_c   1.000
_cell.angle_alpha   90.00
_cell.angle_beta   90.00
_cell.angle_gamma   90.00
#
_symmetry.space_group_name_H-M   'P 1'
#
loop_
_entity.id
_entity.type
_entity.pdbx_description
1 polymer ?
#
loop_
_entity_poly.entity_id
_entity_poly.type
_entity_poly.pdbx_seq_one_letter_code
_entity_poly.pdbx_strand_id
1 'polypeptide(L)'
;MTKLATFDDDAALVEIKHQAKRQWNVQPSDFANLCSNPIRKIVDNIKKPATSTKTLIPLSLGDPTVFGNLHCPDVLVQAIVRNTRSMQHNGYIHSAGSEAARAAIAQHFGNMRAPLTMDDIVIASGCSGAIEIALRGLLNPGDNILLPKPGFPLYQALCEAHKIECRFYNLKPENNWEVDLEHMQSLVDDNTKAILVNNPSNPCGMVAVGGLAKQFLIPGWRVGWVMVHDRNSILKDVRTAYFKLSQNILGANSLVQSAIPDLLTPVPGSAEEQSLVNFKKRYFATLEDNATFTIDTLAKIPGLEVVVPQGAMYAMIKDDFDFTQKLLDEESVFVLPGQHMVAGAAVDGVIVVRGNKLYNAKTGERFFIKGLTYEYAVSDDYYDKYSKAVIKENLTGLKYNTLRLYNINPGSSYKKFMNDMAELGVYVMVSASPDNDAYYGKYRYSTITKKLSCSGKVSSGDGAKTVDQTETCYPALLLEYGKKIIQNFAQYDNTLGVVVANEIMQADLTAASCVKAYVADLKNWMTVNGKKIRILPLAYAAADSSNDEVSNADDYHVMKVQGLLCGDKMTNGMMSESIDIYLINEYRWCPDSTFAEAYQRYIDMAQGIPIVVAFGEYGCKTSSATPRDWGMVPYMYQEPSKTKEFTAVWSGGLAYSYGEAKLAKDSLFPMFTGGSTDFLSTPSSKATTDYTNLKAMFAKYSGYTDDAEWTDSTKCSWKPTVETKTQSTNKLATKYGWIVSSCSASNLKIASTDSWTCSSREGVVCTDDGDTCDVALSKAVGTTQEDICGTYEVTSGGGTCETTSDCGGNGQCKESNGTMSCSCLSCYTGTDCSVKDISTCATLSSSDTAPQKIFVGIGVFLGVMAVVFIALGVAAAKKKAETDRLAQQVKAGGNTQTTAASL
;
A
#
# COMPACT_ATOMS: atom_id res chain seq x y z
N MET A 1 5.08 44.44 -67.38
CA MET A 1 3.63 44.63 -67.11
C MET A 1 3.23 43.58 -66.09
N THR A 2 2.65 43.88 -64.92
CA THR A 2 2.35 45.18 -64.30
C THR A 2 2.39 45.04 -62.76
N LYS A 3 2.77 46.12 -62.08
CA LYS A 3 2.92 46.33 -60.63
C LYS A 3 1.98 45.52 -59.71
N LEU A 4 2.55 45.04 -58.60
CA LEU A 4 1.90 45.12 -57.27
C LEU A 4 2.84 45.91 -56.33
N ALA A 5 2.26 46.69 -55.42
CA ALA A 5 2.91 47.85 -54.85
C ALA A 5 3.81 47.53 -53.64
N THR A 6 4.92 48.26 -53.56
CA THR A 6 5.64 48.53 -52.31
C THR A 6 4.76 49.37 -51.39
N PHE A 7 4.50 48.90 -50.17
CA PHE A 7 4.16 49.79 -49.06
C PHE A 7 5.42 50.02 -48.23
N ASP A 8 5.85 51.27 -48.25
CA ASP A 8 6.94 51.85 -47.49
C ASP A 8 6.26 52.74 -46.44
N ASP A 9 6.49 52.48 -45.15
CA ASP A 9 5.81 53.19 -44.05
C ASP A 9 6.66 53.17 -42.76
N ASP A 10 7.91 53.59 -42.88
CA ASP A 10 8.85 53.79 -41.75
C ASP A 10 8.51 55.04 -40.88
N ALA A 11 7.28 55.55 -40.97
CA ALA A 11 6.81 56.78 -40.34
C ALA A 11 5.90 56.58 -39.11
N ALA A 12 5.52 55.34 -38.78
CA ALA A 12 4.63 55.01 -37.65
C ALA A 12 5.36 54.42 -36.41
N LEU A 13 6.70 54.48 -36.37
CA LEU A 13 7.53 53.87 -35.30
C LEU A 13 7.78 54.79 -34.09
N VAL A 14 6.88 55.74 -33.82
CA VAL A 14 6.92 56.61 -32.63
C VAL A 14 5.59 56.48 -31.87
N GLU A 15 5.67 56.16 -30.58
CA GLU A 15 4.54 55.92 -29.64
C GLU A 15 3.76 54.59 -29.71
N ILE A 16 4.47 53.45 -29.61
CA ILE A 16 3.97 52.32 -28.80
C ILE A 16 5.04 51.90 -27.78
N LYS A 17 5.13 52.63 -26.66
CA LYS A 17 5.88 52.18 -25.47
C LYS A 17 5.01 51.24 -24.64
N HIS A 18 5.60 50.12 -24.22
CA HIS A 18 5.05 49.13 -23.28
C HIS A 18 3.66 48.55 -23.60
N GLN A 19 3.62 47.63 -24.58
CA GLN A 19 2.88 46.38 -24.38
C GLN A 19 3.88 45.23 -24.25
N ALA A 20 3.76 44.45 -23.17
CA ALA A 20 4.53 43.23 -23.02
C ALA A 20 4.23 42.30 -24.21
N LYS A 21 5.26 41.67 -24.80
CA LYS A 21 5.07 40.62 -25.81
C LYS A 21 4.17 39.55 -25.20
N ARG A 22 2.91 39.47 -25.64
CA ARG A 22 1.97 38.42 -25.23
C ARG A 22 2.55 37.08 -25.65
N GLN A 23 3.08 36.34 -24.68
CA GLN A 23 3.62 35.02 -24.88
C GLN A 23 2.44 34.06 -25.11
N TRP A 24 2.40 33.40 -26.26
CA TRP A 24 1.34 32.46 -26.59
C TRP A 24 1.48 31.19 -25.75
N ASN A 25 0.66 31.08 -24.70
CA ASN A 25 0.64 29.90 -23.82
C ASN A 25 -0.25 28.80 -24.42
N VAL A 26 0.20 28.19 -25.52
CA VAL A 26 -0.48 27.05 -26.14
C VAL A 26 -0.05 25.77 -25.42
N GLN A 27 -0.99 25.16 -24.69
CA GLN A 27 -0.77 23.92 -23.94
C GLN A 27 -1.49 22.74 -24.61
N PRO A 28 -0.96 21.50 -24.51
CA PRO A 28 -1.71 20.29 -24.88
C PRO A 28 -2.96 20.15 -23.99
N SER A 29 -3.99 19.45 -24.49
CA SER A 29 -5.17 19.15 -23.67
C SER A 29 -4.85 18.14 -22.56
N ASP A 30 -5.61 18.17 -21.47
CA ASP A 30 -5.57 17.16 -20.39
C ASP A 30 -5.54 15.74 -20.95
N PHE A 31 -6.42 15.44 -21.90
CA PHE A 31 -6.50 14.14 -22.56
C PHE A 31 -5.17 13.75 -23.21
N ALA A 32 -4.55 14.65 -23.99
CA ALA A 32 -3.27 14.39 -24.64
C ALA A 32 -2.11 14.24 -23.64
N ASN A 33 -2.15 14.97 -22.51
CA ASN A 33 -1.16 14.83 -21.44
C ASN A 33 -1.29 13.51 -20.66
N LEU A 34 -2.51 12.98 -20.54
CA LEU A 34 -2.80 11.71 -19.86
C LEU A 34 -2.59 10.48 -20.78
N CYS A 35 -2.58 10.64 -22.11
CA CYS A 35 -2.29 9.57 -23.06
C CYS A 35 -0.82 9.08 -23.00
N SER A 36 -0.49 8.22 -22.04
CA SER A 36 0.84 7.62 -21.88
C SER A 36 0.80 6.10 -21.96
N ASN A 37 1.41 5.51 -23.01
CA ASN A 37 1.67 4.06 -23.05
C ASN A 37 3.09 3.76 -22.51
N PRO A 38 3.25 3.08 -21.36
CA PRO A 38 4.57 2.86 -20.75
C PRO A 38 5.46 1.91 -21.56
N ILE A 39 4.90 0.85 -22.17
CA ILE A 39 5.67 -0.10 -23.00
C ILE A 39 6.33 0.61 -24.19
N ARG A 40 5.63 1.56 -24.83
CA ARG A 40 6.19 2.34 -25.95
C ARG A 40 7.47 3.09 -25.56
N LYS A 41 7.50 3.72 -24.38
CA LYS A 41 8.69 4.43 -23.87
C LYS A 41 9.91 3.50 -23.71
N ILE A 42 9.69 2.21 -23.49
CA ILE A 42 10.74 1.21 -23.35
C ILE A 42 11.13 0.66 -24.74
N VAL A 43 10.15 0.14 -25.48
CA VAL A 43 10.37 -0.54 -26.77
C VAL A 43 10.90 0.40 -27.85
N ASP A 44 10.40 1.63 -27.94
CA ASP A 44 10.85 2.59 -28.96
C ASP A 44 12.27 3.15 -28.64
N ASN A 45 12.80 2.90 -27.43
CA ASN A 45 14.13 3.33 -26.98
C ASN A 45 15.16 2.19 -26.85
N ILE A 46 14.82 0.95 -27.25
CA ILE A 46 15.77 -0.18 -27.24
C ILE A 46 17.00 0.19 -28.07
N LYS A 47 18.17 0.18 -27.44
CA LYS A 47 19.46 0.34 -28.11
C LYS A 47 20.37 -0.79 -27.67
N LYS A 48 21.09 -1.38 -28.63
CA LYS A 48 22.19 -2.29 -28.32
C LYS A 48 23.24 -1.50 -27.51
N PRO A 49 23.76 -2.04 -26.39
CA PRO A 49 24.85 -1.42 -25.64
C PRO A 49 26.06 -1.16 -26.54
N ALA A 50 26.63 0.05 -26.47
CA ALA A 50 27.77 0.45 -27.33
C ALA A 50 29.03 -0.41 -27.10
N THR A 51 29.13 -1.06 -25.94
CA THR A 51 30.21 -1.96 -25.53
C THR A 51 30.03 -3.41 -26.01
N SER A 52 28.83 -3.80 -26.45
CA SER A 52 28.54 -5.20 -26.80
C SER A 52 29.00 -5.55 -28.22
N THR A 53 29.65 -6.70 -28.38
CA THR A 53 29.93 -7.31 -29.68
C THR A 53 28.80 -8.23 -30.16
N LYS A 54 27.91 -8.70 -29.27
CA LYS A 54 26.82 -9.65 -29.55
C LYS A 54 25.73 -9.04 -30.43
N THR A 55 24.98 -9.88 -31.16
CA THR A 55 23.82 -9.43 -31.93
C THR A 55 22.65 -9.14 -30.98
N LEU A 56 21.94 -8.04 -31.18
CA LEU A 56 20.74 -7.74 -30.39
C LEU A 56 19.60 -8.70 -30.76
N ILE A 57 19.04 -9.38 -29.76
CA ILE A 57 17.87 -10.27 -29.90
C ILE A 57 16.70 -9.63 -29.12
N PRO A 58 15.77 -8.92 -29.78
CA PRO A 58 14.67 -8.23 -29.10
C PRO A 58 13.42 -9.14 -29.01
N LEU A 59 13.26 -9.82 -27.88
CA LEU A 59 12.14 -10.71 -27.56
C LEU A 59 10.89 -9.97 -27.03
N SER A 60 10.99 -8.66 -26.79
CA SER A 60 9.91 -7.80 -26.27
C SER A 60 8.97 -7.22 -27.33
N LEU A 61 9.22 -7.46 -28.63
CA LEU A 61 8.47 -6.81 -29.70
C LEU A 61 7.06 -7.40 -29.85
N GLY A 62 6.04 -6.54 -29.75
CA GLY A 62 4.63 -6.96 -29.84
C GLY A 62 4.13 -7.32 -31.24
N ASP A 63 4.93 -7.09 -32.29
CA ASP A 63 4.59 -7.40 -33.69
C ASP A 63 5.25 -8.73 -34.13
N PRO A 64 4.46 -9.78 -34.43
CA PRO A 64 4.99 -11.10 -34.78
C PRO A 64 5.64 -11.17 -36.18
N THR A 65 5.53 -10.12 -37.00
CA THR A 65 5.99 -10.15 -38.41
C THR A 65 7.40 -9.59 -38.61
N VAL A 66 7.99 -8.96 -37.58
CA VAL A 66 9.25 -8.19 -37.67
C VAL A 66 10.43 -9.00 -38.23
N PHE A 67 10.52 -10.29 -37.89
CA PHE A 67 11.62 -11.16 -38.31
C PHE A 67 11.36 -11.88 -39.65
N GLY A 68 10.21 -11.64 -40.29
CA GLY A 68 9.88 -12.23 -41.58
C GLY A 68 9.68 -13.76 -41.59
N ASN A 69 9.59 -14.41 -40.42
CA ASN A 69 9.34 -15.84 -40.27
C ASN A 69 7.85 -16.20 -40.25
N LEU A 70 6.98 -15.24 -39.94
CA LEU A 70 5.53 -15.38 -39.89
C LEU A 70 4.87 -14.53 -40.98
N HIS A 71 4.27 -15.20 -41.97
CA HIS A 71 3.60 -14.56 -43.12
C HIS A 71 2.09 -14.77 -43.08
N CYS A 72 1.34 -13.75 -43.51
CA CYS A 72 -0.11 -13.84 -43.75
C CYS A 72 -0.45 -14.88 -44.84
N PRO A 73 -1.69 -15.42 -44.87
CA PRO A 73 -2.10 -16.39 -45.90
C PRO A 73 -2.15 -15.77 -47.30
N ASP A 74 -1.80 -16.56 -48.32
CA ASP A 74 -1.76 -16.10 -49.73
C ASP A 74 -3.10 -15.59 -50.23
N VAL A 75 -4.22 -16.21 -49.81
CA VAL A 75 -5.58 -15.75 -50.13
C VAL A 75 -5.81 -14.29 -49.74
N LEU A 76 -5.23 -13.82 -48.63
CA LEU A 76 -5.37 -12.43 -48.19
C LEU A 76 -4.69 -11.47 -49.17
N VAL A 77 -3.46 -11.80 -49.58
CA VAL A 77 -2.72 -11.00 -50.57
C VAL A 77 -3.45 -11.00 -51.92
N GLN A 78 -3.94 -12.16 -52.35
CA GLN A 78 -4.70 -12.31 -53.60
C GLN A 78 -6.02 -11.53 -53.56
N ALA A 79 -6.77 -11.59 -52.45
CA ALA A 79 -8.00 -10.83 -52.26
C ALA A 79 -7.75 -9.32 -52.35
N ILE A 80 -6.72 -8.78 -51.68
CA ILE A 80 -6.37 -7.35 -51.81
C ILE A 80 -5.97 -6.99 -53.24
N VAL A 81 -5.14 -7.78 -53.91
CA VAL A 81 -4.73 -7.51 -55.31
C VAL A 81 -5.94 -7.53 -56.26
N ARG A 82 -6.83 -8.52 -56.11
CA ARG A 82 -8.10 -8.65 -56.86
C ARG A 82 -8.99 -7.43 -56.62
N ASN A 83 -9.22 -7.08 -55.37
CA ASN A 83 -10.16 -6.05 -54.96
C ASN A 83 -9.62 -4.64 -55.29
N THR A 84 -8.30 -4.43 -55.26
CA THR A 84 -7.63 -3.22 -55.77
C THR A 84 -7.86 -3.08 -57.28
N ARG A 85 -7.61 -4.15 -58.05
CA ARG A 85 -7.80 -4.15 -59.51
C ARG A 85 -9.26 -3.96 -59.94
N SER A 86 -10.22 -4.38 -59.11
CA SER A 86 -11.64 -4.16 -59.37
C SER A 86 -12.06 -2.68 -59.32
N MET A 87 -11.33 -1.85 -58.57
CA MET A 87 -11.66 -0.46 -58.25
C MET A 87 -13.00 -0.24 -57.51
N GLN A 88 -13.69 -1.31 -57.09
CA GLN A 88 -15.04 -1.24 -56.50
C GLN A 88 -15.07 -0.83 -55.01
N HIS A 89 -13.93 -0.87 -54.32
CA HIS A 89 -13.85 -0.65 -52.86
C HIS A 89 -13.19 0.68 -52.46
N ASN A 90 -13.09 1.63 -53.41
CA ASN A 90 -12.41 2.91 -53.22
C ASN A 90 -13.28 4.00 -52.58
N GLY A 91 -14.60 3.83 -52.58
CA GLY A 91 -15.54 4.82 -52.04
C GLY A 91 -15.72 4.75 -50.52
N TYR A 92 -16.34 5.78 -49.96
CA TYR A 92 -16.84 5.74 -48.59
C TYR A 92 -17.83 4.60 -48.41
N ILE A 93 -17.75 3.96 -47.24
CA ILE A 93 -18.65 2.90 -46.79
C ILE A 93 -19.36 3.36 -45.52
N HIS A 94 -20.36 2.59 -45.11
CA HIS A 94 -21.03 2.76 -43.82
C HIS A 94 -20.01 2.80 -42.66
N SER A 95 -20.15 3.72 -41.68
CA SER A 95 -19.11 4.02 -40.68
C SER A 95 -18.76 2.85 -39.77
N ALA A 96 -19.73 1.97 -39.47
CA ALA A 96 -19.50 0.73 -38.73
C ALA A 96 -18.86 -0.40 -39.57
N GLY A 97 -18.55 -0.15 -40.85
CA GLY A 97 -18.01 -1.12 -41.80
C GLY A 97 -19.02 -1.58 -42.85
N SER A 98 -18.49 -2.17 -43.93
CA SER A 98 -19.29 -2.63 -45.07
C SER A 98 -20.21 -3.78 -44.69
N GLU A 99 -21.36 -3.90 -45.35
CA GLU A 99 -22.37 -4.92 -45.03
C GLU A 99 -21.81 -6.33 -45.19
N ALA A 100 -21.09 -6.61 -46.29
CA ALA A 100 -20.44 -7.90 -46.53
C ALA A 100 -19.43 -8.26 -45.44
N ALA A 101 -18.63 -7.30 -44.97
CA ALA A 101 -17.68 -7.53 -43.89
C ALA A 101 -18.37 -7.78 -42.55
N ARG A 102 -19.35 -6.95 -42.17
CA ARG A 102 -20.13 -7.13 -40.93
C ARG A 102 -20.90 -8.45 -40.92
N ALA A 103 -21.51 -8.82 -42.04
CA ALA A 103 -22.21 -10.10 -42.20
C ALA A 103 -21.25 -11.30 -42.07
N ALA A 104 -20.08 -11.26 -42.72
CA ALA A 104 -19.08 -12.32 -42.62
C ALA A 104 -18.54 -12.50 -41.19
N ILE A 105 -18.30 -11.40 -40.46
CA ILE A 105 -17.91 -11.44 -39.04
C ILE A 105 -19.04 -12.06 -38.19
N ALA A 106 -20.28 -11.57 -38.34
CA ALA A 106 -21.42 -12.09 -37.59
C ALA A 106 -21.67 -13.58 -37.86
N GLN A 107 -21.53 -14.03 -39.12
CA GLN A 107 -21.65 -15.44 -39.50
C GLN A 107 -20.52 -16.31 -38.94
N HIS A 108 -19.29 -15.80 -38.89
CA HIS A 108 -18.13 -16.59 -38.42
C HIS A 108 -18.11 -16.78 -36.90
N PHE A 109 -18.50 -15.76 -36.13
CA PHE A 109 -18.46 -15.79 -34.67
C PHE A 109 -19.82 -16.10 -34.02
N GLY A 110 -20.94 -15.88 -34.73
CA GLY A 110 -22.28 -16.15 -34.25
C GLY A 110 -22.64 -17.64 -34.25
N ASN A 111 -23.39 -18.09 -33.24
CA ASN A 111 -23.92 -19.45 -33.17
C ASN A 111 -25.21 -19.51 -32.32
N MET A 112 -25.87 -20.68 -32.24
CA MET A 112 -27.15 -20.82 -31.52
C MET A 112 -27.12 -20.40 -30.03
N ARG A 113 -25.96 -20.42 -29.35
CA ARG A 113 -25.80 -20.02 -27.93
C ARG A 113 -25.35 -18.57 -27.76
N ALA A 114 -24.89 -17.94 -28.84
CA ALA A 114 -24.42 -16.58 -28.91
C ALA A 114 -24.71 -16.03 -30.31
N PRO A 115 -25.99 -15.75 -30.64
CA PRO A 115 -26.36 -15.23 -31.95
C PRO A 115 -25.75 -13.85 -32.17
N LEU A 116 -25.39 -13.57 -33.42
CA LEU A 116 -24.92 -12.26 -33.87
C LEU A 116 -25.57 -11.94 -35.22
N THR A 117 -25.90 -10.67 -35.42
CA THR A 117 -26.30 -10.10 -36.71
C THR A 117 -25.28 -9.07 -37.15
N MET A 118 -25.35 -8.61 -38.40
CA MET A 118 -24.49 -7.53 -38.89
C MET A 118 -24.62 -6.22 -38.11
N ASP A 119 -25.74 -6.00 -37.40
CA ASP A 119 -25.99 -4.79 -36.60
C ASP A 119 -25.34 -4.85 -35.21
N ASP A 120 -24.87 -6.03 -34.80
CA ASP A 120 -24.11 -6.24 -33.57
C ASP A 120 -22.60 -6.04 -33.78
N ILE A 121 -22.17 -5.70 -35.00
CA ILE A 121 -20.76 -5.58 -35.42
C ILE A 121 -20.40 -4.12 -35.74
N VAL A 122 -19.32 -3.62 -35.14
CA VAL A 122 -18.72 -2.32 -35.49
C VAL A 122 -17.24 -2.50 -35.81
N ILE A 123 -16.86 -2.31 -37.08
CA ILE A 123 -15.48 -2.40 -37.56
C ILE A 123 -14.74 -1.08 -37.29
N ALA A 124 -13.52 -1.17 -36.74
CA ALA A 124 -12.71 -0.05 -36.27
C ALA A 124 -11.23 -0.18 -36.68
N SER A 125 -10.46 0.91 -36.51
CA SER A 125 -9.05 1.04 -36.89
C SER A 125 -8.10 0.18 -36.04
N GLY A 126 -8.14 -1.13 -36.28
CA GLY A 126 -7.49 -2.17 -35.47
C GLY A 126 -8.21 -2.45 -34.15
N CYS A 127 -7.79 -3.50 -33.45
CA CYS A 127 -8.36 -3.85 -32.14
C CYS A 127 -8.24 -2.69 -31.14
N SER A 128 -7.20 -1.85 -31.22
CA SER A 128 -7.03 -0.66 -30.39
C SER A 128 -8.21 0.32 -30.52
N GLY A 129 -8.65 0.61 -31.75
CA GLY A 129 -9.82 1.48 -31.97
C GLY A 129 -11.14 0.81 -31.57
N ALA A 130 -11.23 -0.52 -31.68
CA ALA A 130 -12.39 -1.27 -31.19
C ALA A 130 -12.46 -1.27 -29.64
N ILE A 131 -11.33 -1.42 -28.94
CA ILE A 131 -11.23 -1.26 -27.47
C ILE A 131 -11.64 0.17 -27.08
N GLU A 132 -11.14 1.19 -27.78
CA GLU A 132 -11.51 2.59 -27.50
C GLU A 132 -13.02 2.82 -27.66
N ILE A 133 -13.64 2.33 -28.74
CA ILE A 133 -15.10 2.40 -28.93
C ILE A 133 -15.85 1.68 -27.81
N ALA A 134 -15.39 0.48 -27.42
CA ALA A 134 -16.00 -0.31 -26.36
C ALA A 134 -15.96 0.42 -25.01
N LEU A 135 -14.78 0.88 -24.58
CA LEU A 135 -14.61 1.60 -23.31
C LEU A 135 -15.41 2.91 -23.31
N ARG A 136 -15.30 3.74 -24.36
CA ARG A 136 -15.98 5.05 -24.44
C ARG A 136 -17.50 4.97 -24.61
N GLY A 137 -18.04 3.85 -25.07
CA GLY A 137 -19.49 3.64 -25.15
C GLY A 137 -20.10 3.06 -23.87
N LEU A 138 -19.27 2.62 -22.92
CA LEU A 138 -19.68 2.07 -21.62
C LEU A 138 -19.38 2.99 -20.43
N LEU A 139 -18.33 3.81 -20.52
CA LEU A 139 -17.69 4.46 -19.36
C LEU A 139 -17.63 5.98 -19.51
N ASN A 140 -17.87 6.67 -18.40
CA ASN A 140 -17.73 8.12 -18.24
C ASN A 140 -16.57 8.47 -17.29
N PRO A 141 -16.07 9.71 -17.31
CA PRO A 141 -15.17 10.20 -16.26
C PRO A 141 -15.75 9.98 -14.87
N GLY A 142 -15.01 9.30 -13.99
CA GLY A 142 -15.43 8.94 -12.63
C GLY A 142 -16.13 7.59 -12.47
N ASP A 143 -16.46 6.87 -13.56
CA ASP A 143 -16.80 5.44 -13.48
C ASP A 143 -15.53 4.61 -13.20
N ASN A 144 -15.68 3.39 -12.67
CA ASN A 144 -14.57 2.44 -12.52
C ASN A 144 -14.74 1.17 -13.39
N ILE A 145 -13.60 0.57 -13.73
CA ILE A 145 -13.48 -0.68 -14.50
C ILE A 145 -12.44 -1.60 -13.87
N LEU A 146 -12.74 -2.90 -13.85
CA LEU A 146 -11.81 -3.95 -13.44
C LEU A 146 -10.97 -4.43 -14.63
N LEU A 147 -9.65 -4.42 -14.46
CA LEU A 147 -8.63 -4.84 -15.43
C LEU A 147 -7.77 -5.98 -14.85
N PRO A 148 -7.23 -6.91 -15.67
CA PRO A 148 -6.34 -7.96 -15.18
C PRO A 148 -4.97 -7.43 -14.75
N LYS A 149 -4.38 -7.99 -13.69
CA LYS A 149 -2.96 -7.88 -13.31
C LYS A 149 -2.31 -9.28 -13.35
N PRO A 150 -1.32 -9.53 -14.22
CA PRO A 150 -0.80 -8.65 -15.28
C PRO A 150 -1.81 -8.43 -16.42
N GLY A 151 -1.74 -7.29 -17.11
CA GLY A 151 -2.67 -6.93 -18.19
C GLY A 151 -2.01 -6.18 -19.35
N PHE A 152 -2.73 -6.04 -20.46
CA PHE A 152 -2.22 -5.26 -21.60
C PHE A 152 -2.42 -3.75 -21.35
N PRO A 153 -1.35 -2.93 -21.24
CA PRO A 153 -1.45 -1.57 -20.68
C PRO A 153 -2.18 -0.56 -21.56
N LEU A 154 -2.62 -0.94 -22.77
CA LEU A 154 -3.53 -0.10 -23.54
C LEU A 154 -4.85 0.14 -22.81
N TYR A 155 -5.33 -0.83 -22.02
CA TYR A 155 -6.57 -0.69 -21.26
C TYR A 155 -6.45 0.46 -20.24
N GLN A 156 -5.42 0.40 -19.40
CA GLN A 156 -5.09 1.43 -18.42
C GLN A 156 -4.90 2.80 -19.08
N ALA A 157 -4.06 2.88 -20.13
CA ALA A 157 -3.76 4.14 -20.80
C ALA A 157 -4.99 4.82 -21.46
N LEU A 158 -5.97 4.04 -21.93
CA LEU A 158 -7.23 4.57 -22.44
C LEU A 158 -8.14 5.05 -21.30
N CYS A 159 -8.25 4.27 -20.22
CA CYS A 159 -9.06 4.65 -19.06
C CYS A 159 -8.55 5.93 -18.38
N GLU A 160 -7.24 6.03 -18.12
CA GLU A 160 -6.59 7.20 -17.52
C GLU A 160 -6.80 8.46 -18.38
N ALA A 161 -6.59 8.36 -19.70
CA ALA A 161 -6.84 9.45 -20.63
C ALA A 161 -8.29 9.96 -20.56
N HIS A 162 -9.25 9.05 -20.35
CA HIS A 162 -10.67 9.36 -20.17
C HIS A 162 -11.10 9.66 -18.72
N LYS A 163 -10.16 9.72 -17.77
CA LYS A 163 -10.42 9.97 -16.33
C LYS A 163 -11.35 8.91 -15.71
N ILE A 164 -11.20 7.66 -16.13
CA ILE A 164 -11.87 6.45 -15.61
C ILE A 164 -10.94 5.78 -14.59
N GLU A 165 -11.49 5.32 -13.47
CA GLU A 165 -10.74 4.64 -12.40
C GLU A 165 -10.43 3.18 -12.80
N CYS A 166 -9.16 2.80 -12.78
CA CYS A 166 -8.71 1.43 -13.02
C CYS A 166 -8.56 0.66 -11.70
N ARG A 167 -9.32 -0.42 -11.54
CA ARG A 167 -9.10 -1.42 -10.48
C ARG A 167 -8.48 -2.68 -11.07
N PHE A 168 -7.61 -3.35 -10.33
CA PHE A 168 -6.82 -4.46 -10.87
C PHE A 168 -7.11 -5.77 -10.14
N TYR A 169 -7.76 -6.71 -10.83
CA TYR A 169 -7.99 -8.06 -10.30
C TYR A 169 -6.77 -8.96 -10.57
N ASN A 170 -6.54 -9.94 -9.70
CA ASN A 170 -5.36 -10.81 -9.81
C ASN A 170 -5.60 -11.96 -10.78
N LEU A 171 -4.54 -12.38 -11.46
CA LEU A 171 -4.43 -13.68 -12.11
C LEU A 171 -3.47 -14.56 -11.29
N LYS A 172 -3.76 -15.85 -11.15
CA LYS A 172 -3.01 -16.81 -10.31
C LYS A 172 -1.94 -17.56 -11.13
N PRO A 173 -0.63 -17.23 -11.04
CA PRO A 173 0.41 -17.90 -11.82
C PRO A 173 0.41 -19.42 -11.67
N GLU A 174 0.21 -19.90 -10.44
CA GLU A 174 0.16 -21.31 -10.05
C GLU A 174 -1.00 -22.07 -10.69
N ASN A 175 -2.10 -21.37 -11.02
CA ASN A 175 -3.26 -21.92 -11.71
C ASN A 175 -3.32 -21.47 -13.18
N ASN A 176 -2.19 -21.48 -13.89
CA ASN A 176 -2.10 -21.11 -15.32
C ASN A 176 -2.66 -19.71 -15.65
N TRP A 177 -2.54 -18.75 -14.73
CA TRP A 177 -3.12 -17.40 -14.83
C TRP A 177 -4.66 -17.37 -14.86
N GLU A 178 -5.33 -18.34 -14.21
CA GLU A 178 -6.76 -18.23 -13.92
C GLU A 178 -7.09 -16.97 -13.10
N VAL A 179 -8.32 -16.47 -13.28
CA VAL A 179 -8.82 -15.30 -12.59
C VAL A 179 -9.02 -15.60 -11.11
N ASP A 180 -8.50 -14.72 -10.25
CA ASP A 180 -8.85 -14.73 -8.84
C ASP A 180 -10.27 -14.17 -8.63
N LEU A 181 -11.27 -15.05 -8.69
CA LEU A 181 -12.69 -14.66 -8.66
C LEU A 181 -13.10 -13.97 -7.35
N GLU A 182 -12.51 -14.35 -6.22
CA GLU A 182 -12.81 -13.74 -4.92
C GLU A 182 -12.28 -12.30 -4.85
N HIS A 183 -11.02 -12.08 -5.26
CA HIS A 183 -10.44 -10.74 -5.37
C HIS A 183 -11.12 -9.89 -6.47
N MET A 184 -11.52 -10.50 -7.60
CA MET A 184 -12.33 -9.80 -8.60
C MET A 184 -13.65 -9.33 -8.00
N GLN A 185 -14.34 -10.18 -7.23
CA GLN A 185 -15.62 -9.84 -6.60
C GLN A 185 -15.47 -8.75 -5.52
N SER A 186 -14.41 -8.75 -4.73
CA SER A 186 -14.19 -7.73 -3.67
C SER A 186 -13.91 -6.32 -4.22
N LEU A 187 -13.53 -6.19 -5.50
CA LEU A 187 -13.23 -4.91 -6.14
C LEU A 187 -14.47 -4.23 -6.78
N VAL A 188 -15.60 -4.93 -6.87
CA VAL A 188 -16.83 -4.43 -7.52
C VAL A 188 -17.64 -3.56 -6.55
N ASP A 189 -18.08 -2.39 -7.01
CA ASP A 189 -19.03 -1.51 -6.31
C ASP A 189 -20.10 -0.94 -7.26
N ASP A 190 -20.98 -0.08 -6.74
CA ASP A 190 -22.05 0.57 -7.51
C ASP A 190 -21.52 1.47 -8.66
N ASN A 191 -20.24 1.88 -8.61
CA ASN A 191 -19.57 2.66 -9.66
C ASN A 191 -18.83 1.77 -10.68
N THR A 192 -18.73 0.46 -10.46
CA THR A 192 -18.19 -0.49 -11.43
C THR A 192 -19.15 -0.64 -12.62
N LYS A 193 -18.72 -0.20 -13.80
CA LYS A 193 -19.53 -0.28 -15.03
C LYS A 193 -19.05 -1.33 -16.03
N ALA A 194 -17.83 -1.84 -15.88
CA ALA A 194 -17.29 -2.88 -16.72
C ALA A 194 -16.25 -3.76 -16.00
N ILE A 195 -16.09 -4.99 -16.50
CA ILE A 195 -14.98 -5.89 -16.19
C ILE A 195 -14.37 -6.31 -17.53
N LEU A 196 -13.06 -6.12 -17.70
CA LEU A 196 -12.34 -6.48 -18.92
C LEU A 196 -11.70 -7.86 -18.79
N VAL A 197 -11.96 -8.74 -19.76
CA VAL A 197 -11.45 -10.12 -19.83
C VAL A 197 -10.89 -10.36 -21.25
N ASN A 198 -9.85 -11.21 -21.42
CA ASN A 198 -8.98 -11.21 -22.62
C ASN A 198 -8.56 -12.62 -23.11
N ASN A 199 -9.25 -13.25 -24.09
CA ASN A 199 -8.95 -14.66 -24.47
C ASN A 199 -7.58 -14.80 -25.14
N PRO A 200 -6.70 -15.75 -24.78
CA PRO A 200 -6.91 -16.98 -23.97
C PRO A 200 -7.24 -16.97 -22.43
N SER A 201 -7.73 -15.88 -21.81
CA SER A 201 -8.80 -15.91 -20.76
C SER A 201 -10.18 -15.30 -21.21
N ASN A 202 -11.30 -16.04 -21.39
CA ASN A 202 -12.63 -15.50 -21.85
C ASN A 202 -13.74 -16.60 -21.88
N PRO A 203 -15.04 -16.27 -21.76
CA PRO A 203 -15.71 -15.54 -20.66
C PRO A 203 -17.09 -16.18 -20.34
N CYS A 204 -17.98 -15.44 -19.68
CA CYS A 204 -19.42 -15.51 -19.93
C CYS A 204 -20.06 -14.12 -19.85
N GLY A 205 -20.74 -13.66 -20.92
CA GLY A 205 -21.39 -12.35 -21.03
C GLY A 205 -20.38 -11.22 -21.33
N MET A 206 -20.40 -10.66 -22.56
CA MET A 206 -19.27 -9.84 -23.01
C MET A 206 -19.60 -8.84 -24.13
N VAL A 207 -18.80 -7.77 -24.18
CA VAL A 207 -18.48 -7.04 -25.42
C VAL A 207 -17.17 -7.61 -25.94
N ALA A 208 -17.17 -8.24 -27.12
CA ALA A 208 -15.99 -8.88 -27.68
C ALA A 208 -15.23 -7.93 -28.61
N VAL A 209 -13.90 -7.91 -28.50
CA VAL A 209 -13.04 -7.24 -29.49
C VAL A 209 -12.20 -8.28 -30.22
N GLY A 210 -12.26 -8.28 -31.55
CA GLY A 210 -11.46 -9.13 -32.43
C GLY A 210 -10.80 -8.33 -33.55
N GLY A 211 -10.03 -9.00 -34.41
CA GLY A 211 -9.43 -8.34 -35.58
C GLY A 211 -8.38 -9.18 -36.29
N LEU A 212 -7.99 -8.70 -37.48
CA LEU A 212 -7.08 -9.44 -38.36
C LEU A 212 -5.63 -9.45 -37.88
N ALA A 213 -5.27 -8.54 -36.96
CA ALA A 213 -3.91 -8.22 -36.57
C ALA A 213 -3.05 -9.44 -36.18
N LYS A 214 -3.56 -10.31 -35.29
CA LYS A 214 -2.82 -11.50 -34.81
C LYS A 214 -3.32 -12.81 -35.42
N GLN A 215 -4.60 -12.90 -35.81
CA GLN A 215 -5.16 -14.11 -36.43
C GLN A 215 -4.66 -14.33 -37.87
N PHE A 216 -4.37 -13.25 -38.60
CA PHE A 216 -3.93 -13.29 -40.01
C PHE A 216 -2.59 -12.57 -40.26
N LEU A 217 -1.84 -12.25 -39.18
CA LEU A 217 -0.49 -11.69 -39.23
C LEU A 217 -0.37 -10.39 -40.05
N ILE A 218 -1.33 -9.48 -39.86
CA ILE A 218 -1.37 -8.15 -40.51
C ILE A 218 -1.66 -7.01 -39.51
N PRO A 219 -0.87 -6.84 -38.43
CA PRO A 219 -1.13 -5.82 -37.40
C PRO A 219 -1.08 -4.38 -37.94
N GLY A 220 -0.28 -4.15 -39.00
CA GLY A 220 -0.17 -2.87 -39.69
C GLY A 220 -1.39 -2.48 -40.53
N TRP A 221 -2.29 -3.40 -40.87
CA TRP A 221 -3.42 -3.14 -41.80
C TRP A 221 -4.66 -2.53 -41.13
N ARG A 222 -4.61 -2.34 -39.80
CA ARG A 222 -5.56 -1.52 -39.02
C ARG A 222 -7.04 -1.93 -39.17
N VAL A 223 -7.33 -3.23 -39.10
CA VAL A 223 -8.72 -3.74 -39.03
C VAL A 223 -8.94 -4.56 -37.76
N GLY A 224 -9.92 -4.13 -36.97
CA GLY A 224 -10.51 -4.88 -35.85
C GLY A 224 -12.00 -4.57 -35.75
N TRP A 225 -12.69 -5.19 -34.80
CA TRP A 225 -14.14 -5.06 -34.65
C TRP A 225 -14.60 -5.27 -33.22
N VAL A 226 -15.67 -4.57 -32.84
CA VAL A 226 -16.50 -4.83 -31.67
C VAL A 226 -17.64 -5.76 -32.07
N MET A 227 -17.95 -6.76 -31.24
CA MET A 227 -19.13 -7.63 -31.36
C MET A 227 -19.94 -7.56 -30.06
N VAL A 228 -21.23 -7.22 -30.16
CA VAL A 228 -22.10 -7.00 -29.00
C VAL A 228 -22.94 -8.25 -28.75
N HIS A 229 -22.61 -9.01 -27.71
CA HIS A 229 -23.43 -10.16 -27.28
C HIS A 229 -24.49 -9.71 -26.27
N ASP A 230 -25.53 -9.04 -26.75
CA ASP A 230 -26.60 -8.50 -25.91
C ASP A 230 -27.57 -9.59 -25.42
N ARG A 231 -27.56 -9.86 -24.11
CA ARG A 231 -28.55 -10.74 -23.46
C ARG A 231 -29.65 -9.90 -22.83
N ASN A 232 -30.90 -10.27 -23.08
CA ASN A 232 -32.11 -9.58 -22.57
C ASN A 232 -32.23 -8.10 -22.98
N SER A 233 -31.57 -7.69 -24.07
CA SER A 233 -31.59 -6.32 -24.61
C SER A 233 -31.09 -5.23 -23.65
N ILE A 234 -30.16 -5.60 -22.77
CA ILE A 234 -29.52 -4.70 -21.79
C ILE A 234 -28.58 -3.69 -22.49
N LEU A 235 -27.91 -4.11 -23.57
CA LEU A 235 -26.90 -3.31 -24.27
C LEU A 235 -27.45 -2.55 -25.50
N LYS A 236 -28.77 -2.51 -25.71
CA LYS A 236 -29.39 -1.87 -26.90
C LYS A 236 -28.92 -0.42 -27.14
N ASP A 237 -28.79 0.36 -26.05
CA ASP A 237 -28.45 1.78 -26.10
C ASP A 237 -26.93 1.97 -26.21
N VAL A 238 -26.15 1.06 -25.61
CA VAL A 238 -24.69 0.95 -25.78
C VAL A 238 -24.32 0.63 -27.22
N ARG A 239 -25.02 -0.32 -27.86
CA ARG A 239 -24.87 -0.64 -29.29
C ARG A 239 -25.13 0.58 -30.17
N THR A 240 -26.15 1.37 -29.82
CA THR A 240 -26.46 2.66 -30.47
C THR A 240 -25.36 3.70 -30.24
N ALA A 241 -24.72 3.70 -29.06
CA ALA A 241 -23.56 4.56 -28.78
C ALA A 241 -22.31 4.15 -29.59
N TYR A 242 -22.01 2.85 -29.70
CA TYR A 242 -20.90 2.36 -30.53
C TYR A 242 -21.06 2.75 -32.01
N PHE A 243 -22.28 2.68 -32.54
CA PHE A 243 -22.60 3.16 -33.88
C PHE A 243 -22.26 4.65 -34.04
N LYS A 244 -22.70 5.52 -33.10
CA LYS A 244 -22.37 6.95 -33.10
C LYS A 244 -20.86 7.18 -33.00
N LEU A 245 -20.16 6.47 -32.13
CA LEU A 245 -18.70 6.57 -31.99
C LEU A 245 -17.95 6.17 -33.26
N SER A 246 -18.45 5.19 -34.03
CA SER A 246 -17.86 4.81 -35.32
C SER A 246 -17.79 5.96 -36.33
N GLN A 247 -18.71 6.92 -36.25
CA GLN A 247 -18.81 8.06 -37.17
C GLN A 247 -17.68 9.09 -36.96
N ASN A 248 -17.03 9.10 -35.80
CA ASN A 248 -15.93 10.03 -35.50
C ASN A 248 -14.66 9.72 -36.30
N ILE A 249 -14.37 8.44 -36.54
CA ILE A 249 -13.16 7.96 -37.23
C ILE A 249 -13.47 7.36 -38.61
N LEU A 250 -14.76 7.07 -38.89
CA LEU A 250 -15.26 6.49 -40.15
C LEU A 250 -14.73 5.07 -40.43
N GLY A 251 -14.55 4.28 -39.37
CA GLY A 251 -14.25 2.85 -39.44
C GLY A 251 -12.80 2.50 -39.79
N ALA A 252 -12.63 1.41 -40.55
CA ALA A 252 -11.33 0.93 -41.03
C ALA A 252 -11.24 0.99 -42.56
N ASN A 253 -10.03 0.81 -43.12
CA ASN A 253 -9.82 0.87 -44.57
C ASN A 253 -10.76 -0.08 -45.36
N SER A 254 -11.52 0.49 -46.31
CA SER A 254 -12.56 -0.21 -47.09
C SER A 254 -12.01 -1.33 -47.97
N LEU A 255 -10.83 -1.14 -48.56
CA LEU A 255 -10.15 -2.17 -49.35
C LEU A 255 -9.74 -3.36 -48.47
N VAL A 256 -9.23 -3.15 -47.26
CA VAL A 256 -8.94 -4.27 -46.35
C VAL A 256 -10.22 -4.96 -45.87
N GLN A 257 -11.28 -4.19 -45.58
CA GLN A 257 -12.58 -4.78 -45.23
C GLN A 257 -13.15 -5.68 -46.34
N SER A 258 -12.88 -5.35 -47.62
CA SER A 258 -13.38 -6.14 -48.76
C SER A 258 -12.85 -7.57 -48.83
N ALA A 259 -11.72 -7.88 -48.17
CA ALA A 259 -11.15 -9.22 -48.10
C ALA A 259 -11.74 -10.08 -46.95
N ILE A 260 -12.49 -9.49 -46.00
CA ILE A 260 -12.99 -10.20 -44.82
C ILE A 260 -13.87 -11.43 -45.18
N PRO A 261 -14.79 -11.38 -46.17
CA PRO A 261 -15.59 -12.55 -46.56
C PRO A 261 -14.72 -13.73 -47.03
N ASP A 262 -13.64 -13.47 -47.78
CA ASP A 262 -12.72 -14.50 -48.26
C ASP A 262 -11.97 -15.20 -47.10
N LEU A 263 -11.75 -14.50 -45.98
CA LEU A 263 -11.00 -15.00 -44.82
C LEU A 263 -11.87 -15.74 -43.80
N LEU A 264 -13.08 -15.22 -43.55
CA LEU A 264 -13.94 -15.69 -42.47
C LEU A 264 -15.04 -16.63 -42.96
N THR A 265 -15.52 -16.44 -44.19
CA THR A 265 -16.61 -17.22 -44.80
C THR A 265 -16.23 -17.68 -46.21
N PRO A 266 -15.08 -18.36 -46.41
CA PRO A 266 -14.71 -18.89 -47.71
C PRO A 266 -15.74 -19.93 -48.18
N VAL A 267 -15.89 -20.09 -49.50
CA VAL A 267 -16.79 -21.10 -50.06
C VAL A 267 -16.25 -22.50 -49.71
N PRO A 268 -17.04 -23.43 -49.16
CA PRO A 268 -16.57 -24.78 -48.85
C PRO A 268 -16.01 -25.50 -50.08
N GLY A 269 -14.82 -26.10 -49.95
CA GLY A 269 -14.07 -26.75 -51.02
C GLY A 269 -13.31 -25.80 -51.96
N SER A 270 -13.26 -24.49 -51.66
CA SER A 270 -12.53 -23.51 -52.47
C SER A 270 -11.01 -23.56 -52.28
N ALA A 271 -10.26 -22.98 -53.23
CA ALA A 271 -8.83 -22.79 -53.11
C ALA A 271 -8.48 -21.83 -51.96
N GLU A 272 -9.35 -20.85 -51.71
CA GLU A 272 -9.33 -19.92 -50.59
C GLU A 272 -9.42 -20.65 -49.24
N GLU A 273 -10.40 -21.54 -49.06
CA GLU A 273 -10.52 -22.37 -47.84
C GLU A 273 -9.28 -23.24 -47.64
N GLN A 274 -8.81 -23.93 -48.69
CA GLN A 274 -7.63 -24.78 -48.60
C GLN A 274 -6.35 -23.98 -48.27
N SER A 275 -6.22 -22.77 -48.79
CA SER A 275 -5.13 -21.83 -48.44
C SER A 275 -5.16 -21.47 -46.96
N LEU A 276 -6.35 -21.18 -46.40
CA LEU A 276 -6.55 -20.87 -44.99
C LEU A 276 -6.26 -22.07 -44.06
N VAL A 277 -6.68 -23.27 -44.44
CA VAL A 277 -6.38 -24.51 -43.70
C VAL A 277 -4.87 -24.76 -43.68
N ASN A 278 -4.19 -24.65 -44.82
CA ASN A 278 -2.74 -24.81 -44.93
C ASN A 278 -1.98 -23.74 -44.13
N PHE A 279 -2.45 -22.50 -44.16
CA PHE A 279 -1.91 -21.41 -43.36
C PHE A 279 -2.06 -21.70 -41.85
N LYS A 280 -3.28 -21.97 -41.37
CA LYS A 280 -3.55 -22.27 -39.95
C LYS A 280 -2.70 -23.42 -39.45
N LYS A 281 -2.59 -24.52 -40.22
CA LYS A 281 -1.77 -25.68 -39.86
C LYS A 281 -0.30 -25.31 -39.67
N ARG A 282 0.31 -24.59 -40.62
CA ARG A 282 1.72 -24.15 -40.48
C ARG A 282 1.89 -23.17 -39.32
N TYR A 283 0.98 -22.21 -39.20
CA TYR A 283 1.06 -21.13 -38.23
C TYR A 283 0.96 -21.63 -36.79
N PHE A 284 -0.04 -22.47 -36.48
CA PHE A 284 -0.16 -23.03 -35.13
C PHE A 284 0.98 -24.00 -34.80
N ALA A 285 1.43 -24.83 -35.74
CA ALA A 285 2.60 -25.68 -35.54
C ALA A 285 3.85 -24.84 -35.19
N THR A 286 4.14 -23.76 -35.92
CA THR A 286 5.28 -22.87 -35.61
C THR A 286 5.15 -22.19 -34.24
N LEU A 287 3.94 -21.85 -33.78
CA LEU A 287 3.74 -21.32 -32.43
C LEU A 287 3.93 -22.39 -31.35
N GLU A 288 3.42 -23.60 -31.57
CA GLU A 288 3.53 -24.74 -30.66
C GLU A 288 4.98 -25.24 -30.53
N ASP A 289 5.70 -25.37 -31.65
CA ASP A 289 7.13 -25.71 -31.71
C ASP A 289 7.96 -24.66 -30.94
N ASN A 290 7.74 -23.37 -31.19
CA ASN A 290 8.46 -22.29 -30.51
C ASN A 290 8.13 -22.20 -29.01
N ALA A 291 6.86 -22.38 -28.64
CA ALA A 291 6.43 -22.40 -27.24
C ALA A 291 7.10 -23.56 -26.50
N THR A 292 6.99 -24.78 -27.04
CA THR A 292 7.62 -25.99 -26.50
C THR A 292 9.12 -25.79 -26.33
N PHE A 293 9.82 -25.34 -27.38
CA PHE A 293 11.26 -25.04 -27.30
C PHE A 293 11.60 -24.01 -26.22
N THR A 294 10.82 -22.93 -26.11
CA THR A 294 11.05 -21.86 -25.12
C THR A 294 10.86 -22.38 -23.70
N ILE A 295 9.77 -23.12 -23.43
CA ILE A 295 9.50 -23.73 -22.13
C ILE A 295 10.60 -24.73 -21.78
N ASP A 296 10.87 -25.70 -22.67
CA ASP A 296 11.86 -26.75 -22.46
C ASP A 296 13.28 -26.19 -22.27
N THR A 297 13.61 -25.06 -22.87
CA THR A 297 14.92 -24.42 -22.69
C THR A 297 14.99 -23.65 -21.38
N LEU A 298 14.00 -22.79 -21.11
CA LEU A 298 14.01 -21.92 -19.94
C LEU A 298 13.80 -22.69 -18.62
N ALA A 299 12.96 -23.73 -18.60
CA ALA A 299 12.73 -24.58 -17.42
C ALA A 299 13.97 -25.40 -16.99
N LYS A 300 15.02 -25.45 -17.82
CA LYS A 300 16.32 -26.06 -17.48
C LYS A 300 17.30 -25.08 -16.83
N ILE A 301 16.97 -23.78 -16.76
CA ILE A 301 17.83 -22.73 -16.23
C ILE A 301 17.49 -22.52 -14.74
N PRO A 302 18.43 -22.79 -13.80
CA PRO A 302 18.17 -22.59 -12.38
C PRO A 302 17.83 -21.13 -12.07
N GLY A 303 16.74 -20.91 -11.33
CA GLY A 303 16.26 -19.58 -10.95
C GLY A 303 15.27 -18.94 -11.92
N LEU A 304 14.96 -19.56 -13.07
CA LEU A 304 13.86 -19.11 -13.93
C LEU A 304 12.61 -19.98 -13.75
N GLU A 305 11.52 -19.33 -13.36
CA GLU A 305 10.18 -19.92 -13.34
C GLU A 305 9.41 -19.46 -14.59
N VAL A 306 8.85 -20.42 -15.33
CA VAL A 306 8.14 -20.20 -16.60
C VAL A 306 6.72 -20.72 -16.46
N VAL A 307 5.72 -19.90 -16.76
CA VAL A 307 4.33 -20.38 -16.84
C VAL A 307 4.00 -20.78 -18.27
N VAL A 308 3.49 -22.00 -18.45
CA VAL A 308 3.21 -22.61 -19.76
C VAL A 308 2.10 -21.85 -20.49
N PRO A 309 2.38 -21.22 -21.66
CA PRO A 309 1.33 -20.61 -22.46
C PRO A 309 0.42 -21.66 -23.11
N GLN A 310 -0.89 -21.51 -22.90
CA GLN A 310 -1.92 -22.32 -23.56
C GLN A 310 -2.42 -21.70 -24.89
N GLY A 311 -1.80 -20.60 -25.32
CA GLY A 311 -2.12 -19.91 -26.58
C GLY A 311 -1.45 -18.53 -26.70
N ALA A 312 -1.96 -17.71 -27.63
CA ALA A 312 -1.40 -16.41 -28.01
C ALA A 312 0.03 -16.50 -28.60
N MET A 313 0.95 -15.61 -28.18
CA MET A 313 2.28 -15.39 -28.81
C MET A 313 3.39 -15.12 -27.78
N TYR A 314 3.15 -15.40 -26.50
CA TYR A 314 3.99 -14.92 -25.39
C TYR A 314 4.15 -16.03 -24.36
N ALA A 315 5.31 -16.10 -23.71
CA ALA A 315 5.53 -16.85 -22.48
C ALA A 315 5.89 -15.85 -21.37
N MET A 316 5.44 -16.11 -20.14
CA MET A 316 5.77 -15.28 -18.98
C MET A 316 6.84 -15.97 -18.15
N ILE A 317 7.87 -15.20 -17.78
CA ILE A 317 8.84 -15.55 -16.75
C ILE A 317 8.69 -14.60 -15.56
N LYS A 318 9.13 -15.04 -14.38
CA LYS A 318 9.28 -14.16 -13.21
C LYS A 318 10.57 -13.36 -13.37
N ASP A 319 10.46 -12.07 -13.68
CA ASP A 319 11.61 -11.17 -13.87
C ASP A 319 11.39 -9.77 -13.23
N ASP A 320 12.49 -9.02 -13.13
CA ASP A 320 12.50 -7.62 -12.69
C ASP A 320 13.32 -6.73 -13.65
N PHE A 321 13.26 -5.42 -13.45
CA PHE A 321 14.00 -4.47 -14.29
C PHE A 321 15.52 -4.69 -14.29
N ASP A 322 16.12 -5.09 -13.16
CA ASP A 322 17.58 -5.28 -13.05
C ASP A 322 18.04 -6.51 -13.84
N PHE A 323 17.29 -7.62 -13.75
CA PHE A 323 17.50 -8.81 -14.57
C PHE A 323 17.41 -8.48 -16.07
N THR A 324 16.34 -7.84 -16.51
CA THR A 324 16.16 -7.53 -17.95
C THR A 324 17.21 -6.56 -18.49
N GLN A 325 17.65 -5.58 -17.68
CA GLN A 325 18.67 -4.62 -18.06
C GLN A 325 20.06 -5.28 -18.15
N LYS A 326 20.43 -6.14 -17.18
CA LYS A 326 21.66 -6.94 -17.24
C LYS A 326 21.67 -7.89 -18.42
N LEU A 327 20.55 -8.54 -18.72
CA LEU A 327 20.42 -9.42 -19.88
C LEU A 327 20.63 -8.66 -21.21
N LEU A 328 20.18 -7.41 -21.31
CA LEU A 328 20.48 -6.52 -22.44
C LEU A 328 21.96 -6.11 -22.45
N ASP A 329 22.52 -5.70 -21.32
CA ASP A 329 23.89 -5.17 -21.23
C ASP A 329 24.97 -6.23 -21.44
N GLU A 330 24.78 -7.43 -20.89
CA GLU A 330 25.75 -8.53 -20.90
C GLU A 330 25.54 -9.48 -22.10
N GLU A 331 24.29 -9.84 -22.41
CA GLU A 331 23.94 -10.82 -23.44
C GLU A 331 23.35 -10.19 -24.72
N SER A 332 22.93 -8.92 -24.68
CA SER A 332 22.20 -8.28 -25.78
C SER A 332 20.90 -9.00 -26.16
N VAL A 333 20.27 -9.65 -25.17
CA VAL A 333 18.92 -10.20 -25.28
C VAL A 333 17.98 -9.28 -24.52
N PHE A 334 16.96 -8.74 -25.19
CA PHE A 334 16.01 -7.83 -24.56
C PHE A 334 14.64 -8.48 -24.39
N VAL A 335 14.26 -8.74 -23.14
CA VAL A 335 12.93 -9.20 -22.72
C VAL A 335 12.14 -8.04 -22.11
N LEU A 336 10.80 -8.13 -22.10
CA LEU A 336 9.95 -7.09 -21.52
C LEU A 336 9.72 -7.38 -20.03
N PRO A 337 10.06 -6.46 -19.09
CA PRO A 337 9.88 -6.73 -17.67
C PRO A 337 8.40 -6.90 -17.31
N GLY A 338 8.06 -7.96 -16.59
CA GLY A 338 6.69 -8.24 -16.13
C GLY A 338 6.10 -7.09 -15.30
N GLN A 339 6.95 -6.36 -14.58
CA GLN A 339 6.61 -5.15 -13.82
C GLN A 339 5.98 -4.02 -14.67
N HIS A 340 6.17 -4.00 -16.00
CA HIS A 340 5.59 -2.99 -16.90
C HIS A 340 4.27 -3.41 -17.57
N MET A 341 3.69 -4.54 -17.19
CA MET A 341 2.29 -4.89 -17.49
C MET A 341 1.28 -4.15 -16.59
N VAL A 342 1.77 -3.24 -15.73
CA VAL A 342 1.03 -2.16 -15.06
C VAL A 342 1.90 -0.90 -15.10
N ALA A 343 1.31 0.29 -15.25
CA ALA A 343 2.10 1.53 -15.27
C ALA A 343 2.56 1.94 -13.86
N GLY A 344 3.79 1.56 -13.51
CA GLY A 344 4.40 1.87 -12.22
C GLY A 344 3.90 0.95 -11.10
N ALA A 345 4.82 0.39 -10.32
CA ALA A 345 4.46 -0.19 -9.04
C ALA A 345 4.17 0.95 -8.06
N ALA A 346 2.92 1.42 -8.06
CA ALA A 346 2.37 2.08 -6.88
C ALA A 346 2.65 1.16 -5.68
N VAL A 347 3.07 1.73 -4.53
CA VAL A 347 3.51 0.97 -3.35
C VAL A 347 2.71 -0.32 -3.14
N ASP A 348 3.37 -1.47 -3.17
CA ASP A 348 2.67 -2.78 -3.20
C ASP A 348 2.02 -3.18 -1.85
N GLY A 349 1.90 -2.26 -0.89
CA GLY A 349 1.18 -2.48 0.37
C GLY A 349 1.47 -1.40 1.42
N VAL A 350 0.99 -1.63 2.64
CA VAL A 350 1.39 -0.87 3.83
C VAL A 350 2.62 -1.51 4.47
N ILE A 351 3.53 -0.69 5.03
CA ILE A 351 4.59 -1.20 5.89
C ILE A 351 4.10 -1.25 7.34
N VAL A 352 4.38 -2.36 8.02
CA VAL A 352 4.05 -2.61 9.43
C VAL A 352 5.31 -2.94 10.24
N VAL A 353 5.27 -2.64 11.54
CA VAL A 353 6.31 -3.07 12.50
C VAL A 353 5.97 -4.44 13.05
N ARG A 354 6.96 -5.34 13.09
CA ARG A 354 6.89 -6.63 13.81
C ARG A 354 8.22 -6.90 14.50
N GLY A 355 8.23 -6.85 15.82
CA GLY A 355 9.44 -6.89 16.63
C GLY A 355 10.35 -5.71 16.28
N ASN A 356 11.63 -6.01 16.02
CA ASN A 356 12.63 -5.02 15.65
C ASN A 356 12.82 -4.81 14.13
N LYS A 357 11.86 -5.28 13.32
CA LYS A 357 11.90 -5.17 11.85
C LYS A 357 10.63 -4.53 11.28
N LEU A 358 10.78 -3.94 10.10
CA LEU A 358 9.70 -3.43 9.26
C LEU A 358 9.41 -4.45 8.14
N TYR A 359 8.15 -4.61 7.78
CA TYR A 359 7.70 -5.57 6.76
C TYR A 359 6.60 -4.99 5.89
N ASN A 360 6.57 -5.34 4.61
CA ASN A 360 5.41 -5.11 3.75
C ASN A 360 4.30 -6.09 4.18
N ALA A 361 3.16 -5.56 4.63
CA ALA A 361 2.05 -6.38 5.13
C ALA A 361 1.42 -7.28 4.05
N LYS A 362 1.61 -6.96 2.77
CA LYS A 362 1.07 -7.76 1.65
C LYS A 362 2.03 -8.85 1.18
N THR A 363 3.31 -8.53 1.04
CA THR A 363 4.31 -9.46 0.46
C THR A 363 5.07 -10.25 1.50
N GLY A 364 5.05 -9.85 2.77
CA GLY A 364 5.87 -10.44 3.84
C GLY A 364 7.34 -10.03 3.79
N GLU A 365 7.80 -9.38 2.71
CA GLU A 365 9.18 -8.96 2.53
C GLU A 365 9.58 -7.90 3.57
N ARG A 366 10.81 -8.04 4.10
CA ARG A 366 11.37 -7.03 4.99
C ARG A 366 11.64 -5.70 4.29
N PHE A 367 11.24 -4.62 4.94
CA PHE A 367 11.48 -3.26 4.49
C PHE A 367 12.70 -2.63 5.18
N PHE A 368 13.61 -2.07 4.41
CA PHE A 368 14.71 -1.23 4.90
C PHE A 368 14.44 0.23 4.53
N ILE A 369 14.53 1.14 5.50
CA ILE A 369 14.46 2.57 5.26
C ILE A 369 15.68 2.97 4.44
N LYS A 370 15.49 3.41 3.20
CA LYS A 370 16.58 3.89 2.33
C LYS A 370 16.17 5.21 1.72
N GLY A 371 16.53 6.30 2.38
CA GLY A 371 15.93 7.59 2.10
C GLY A 371 16.79 8.79 2.41
N LEU A 372 16.11 9.93 2.43
CA LEU A 372 16.65 11.22 2.82
C LEU A 372 15.60 12.03 3.59
N THR A 373 16.07 13.02 4.33
CA THR A 373 15.20 14.01 4.97
C THR A 373 14.76 15.06 3.96
N TYR A 374 13.58 15.65 4.15
CA TYR A 374 13.08 16.73 3.30
C TYR A 374 12.37 17.78 4.16
N GLU A 375 12.97 18.96 4.22
CA GLU A 375 12.66 19.97 5.23
C GLU A 375 11.61 21.00 4.75
N TYR A 376 11.45 21.16 3.44
CA TYR A 376 10.49 22.10 2.84
C TYR A 376 9.05 21.60 2.97
N ALA A 377 8.08 22.52 2.98
CA ALA A 377 6.66 22.19 3.04
C ALA A 377 6.18 21.52 1.73
N VAL A 378 5.40 20.45 1.88
CA VAL A 378 4.86 19.65 0.78
C VAL A 378 3.34 19.46 0.86
N SER A 379 2.63 20.35 1.56
CA SER A 379 1.17 20.39 1.43
C SER A 379 0.77 20.86 0.03
N ASP A 380 -0.46 20.58 -0.38
CA ASP A 380 -0.97 20.82 -1.74
C ASP A 380 -0.90 22.30 -2.19
N ASP A 381 -0.73 23.24 -1.24
CA ASP A 381 -0.53 24.68 -1.44
C ASP A 381 0.91 25.04 -1.87
N TYR A 382 1.90 24.27 -1.40
CA TYR A 382 3.33 24.49 -1.64
C TYR A 382 3.91 23.48 -2.64
N TYR A 383 3.37 22.25 -2.69
CA TYR A 383 3.96 21.13 -3.42
C TYR A 383 4.13 21.41 -4.92
N ASP A 384 3.05 21.69 -5.66
CA ASP A 384 3.12 21.96 -7.11
C ASP A 384 3.96 23.21 -7.43
N LYS A 385 3.97 24.18 -6.51
CA LYS A 385 4.58 25.51 -6.70
C LYS A 385 6.10 25.49 -6.49
N TYR A 386 6.59 24.67 -5.57
CA TYR A 386 7.97 24.73 -5.09
C TYR A 386 8.67 23.36 -5.11
N SER A 387 8.01 22.28 -4.68
CA SER A 387 8.68 21.01 -4.38
C SER A 387 8.58 19.96 -5.49
N LYS A 388 7.45 19.87 -6.20
CA LYS A 388 7.14 18.82 -7.19
C LYS A 388 8.15 18.77 -8.33
N ALA A 389 8.43 19.91 -8.95
CA ALA A 389 9.39 20.00 -10.05
C ALA A 389 10.79 19.59 -9.61
N VAL A 390 11.24 20.07 -8.45
CA VAL A 390 12.62 19.86 -7.96
C VAL A 390 12.83 18.42 -7.46
N ILE A 391 11.84 17.82 -6.79
CA ILE A 391 11.83 16.39 -6.45
C ILE A 391 11.90 15.54 -7.72
N LYS A 392 11.04 15.83 -8.70
CA LYS A 392 11.00 15.09 -9.98
C LYS A 392 12.29 15.22 -10.77
N GLU A 393 12.88 16.41 -10.86
CA GLU A 393 14.14 16.63 -11.58
C GLU A 393 15.31 15.93 -10.88
N ASN A 394 15.48 16.16 -9.58
CA ASN A 394 16.71 15.80 -8.89
C ASN A 394 16.73 14.37 -8.33
N LEU A 395 15.61 13.89 -7.79
CA LEU A 395 15.52 12.56 -7.18
C LEU A 395 15.21 11.46 -8.22
N THR A 396 14.92 11.82 -9.48
CA THR A 396 14.80 10.82 -10.56
C THR A 396 16.10 10.01 -10.71
N GLY A 397 15.95 8.69 -10.70
CA GLY A 397 17.06 7.75 -10.79
C GLY A 397 17.91 7.64 -9.51
N LEU A 398 17.55 8.30 -8.42
CA LEU A 398 17.99 7.89 -7.08
C LEU A 398 17.25 6.60 -6.73
N LYS A 399 17.95 5.58 -6.22
CA LYS A 399 17.34 4.32 -5.75
C LYS A 399 16.99 4.44 -4.26
N TYR A 400 15.99 5.26 -3.94
CA TYR A 400 15.46 5.52 -2.60
C TYR A 400 14.01 5.02 -2.50
N ASN A 401 13.53 4.78 -1.28
CA ASN A 401 12.17 4.31 -0.99
C ASN A 401 11.50 5.07 0.16
N THR A 402 12.18 6.02 0.81
CA THR A 402 11.62 6.76 1.98
C THR A 402 11.98 8.25 1.94
N LEU A 403 11.05 9.11 2.34
CA LEU A 403 11.29 10.51 2.73
C LEU A 403 10.84 10.76 4.17
N ARG A 404 11.61 11.54 4.94
CA ARG A 404 11.21 12.02 6.27
C ARG A 404 10.88 13.52 6.24
N LEU A 405 9.65 13.86 6.60
CA LEU A 405 9.11 15.21 6.61
C LEU A 405 9.01 15.79 8.03
N TYR A 406 9.41 17.04 8.18
CA TYR A 406 9.44 17.74 9.47
C TYR A 406 8.26 18.69 9.64
N ASN A 407 7.84 19.37 8.57
CA ASN A 407 6.92 20.50 8.63
C ASN A 407 5.51 20.17 8.12
N ILE A 408 4.71 19.50 8.96
CA ILE A 408 3.35 19.07 8.63
C ILE A 408 2.31 19.89 9.39
N ASN A 409 1.23 20.32 8.74
CA ASN A 409 0.12 21.05 9.35
C ASN A 409 -1.17 20.22 9.22
N PRO A 410 -1.86 19.86 10.33
CA PRO A 410 -3.10 19.08 10.27
C PRO A 410 -4.28 19.80 9.59
N GLY A 411 -4.19 21.12 9.39
CA GLY A 411 -5.17 21.91 8.63
C GLY A 411 -4.96 21.91 7.11
N SER A 412 -3.88 21.29 6.61
CA SER A 412 -3.52 21.28 5.19
C SER A 412 -3.71 19.91 4.55
N SER A 413 -3.99 19.88 3.23
CA SER A 413 -4.02 18.66 2.42
C SER A 413 -2.61 18.30 1.91
N TYR A 414 -2.35 17.00 1.72
CA TYR A 414 -1.07 16.45 1.23
C TYR A 414 -1.27 15.47 0.05
N LYS A 415 -2.49 15.42 -0.51
CA LYS A 415 -2.92 14.38 -1.43
C LYS A 415 -2.06 14.29 -2.68
N LYS A 416 -1.64 15.43 -3.24
CA LYS A 416 -0.82 15.46 -4.45
C LYS A 416 0.57 14.89 -4.19
N PHE A 417 1.20 15.30 -3.09
CA PHE A 417 2.51 14.81 -2.69
C PHE A 417 2.47 13.30 -2.41
N MET A 418 1.51 12.84 -1.60
CA MET A 418 1.42 11.42 -1.23
C MET A 418 1.16 10.53 -2.44
N ASN A 419 0.29 10.93 -3.37
CA ASN A 419 0.04 10.21 -4.62
C ASN A 419 1.28 10.16 -5.52
N ASP A 420 1.93 11.30 -5.80
CA ASP A 420 3.17 11.35 -6.60
C ASP A 420 4.28 10.48 -5.97
N MET A 421 4.37 10.42 -4.63
CA MET A 421 5.34 9.54 -3.95
C MET A 421 4.94 8.06 -4.05
N ALA A 422 3.65 7.74 -3.97
CA ALA A 422 3.16 6.38 -4.12
C ALA A 422 3.47 5.82 -5.53
N GLU A 423 3.24 6.61 -6.58
CA GLU A 423 3.61 6.29 -7.98
C GLU A 423 5.11 6.03 -8.19
N LEU A 424 5.96 6.60 -7.33
CA LEU A 424 7.42 6.41 -7.34
C LEU A 424 7.88 5.24 -6.45
N GLY A 425 6.98 4.54 -5.76
CA GLY A 425 7.32 3.51 -4.77
C GLY A 425 7.94 4.07 -3.48
N VAL A 426 7.68 5.34 -3.17
CA VAL A 426 8.28 6.08 -2.05
C VAL A 426 7.30 6.19 -0.89
N TYR A 427 7.75 5.71 0.26
CA TYR A 427 7.09 5.85 1.55
C TYR A 427 7.49 7.14 2.29
N VAL A 428 6.66 7.57 3.24
CA VAL A 428 6.79 8.87 3.90
C VAL A 428 6.66 8.72 5.41
N MET A 429 7.64 9.25 6.16
CA MET A 429 7.54 9.47 7.60
C MET A 429 7.19 10.93 7.88
N VAL A 430 6.28 11.19 8.81
CA VAL A 430 5.76 12.53 9.13
C VAL A 430 5.97 12.91 10.59
N SER A 431 6.28 14.17 10.88
CA SER A 431 6.36 14.68 12.26
C SER A 431 4.97 14.92 12.86
N ALA A 432 4.73 14.43 14.07
CA ALA A 432 3.63 14.79 14.95
C ALA A 432 4.07 15.64 16.16
N SER A 433 5.17 16.39 16.01
CA SER A 433 5.61 17.45 16.93
C SER A 433 5.66 18.79 16.17
N PRO A 434 4.83 19.80 16.53
CA PRO A 434 4.89 21.13 15.93
C PRO A 434 6.09 21.93 16.46
N ASP A 435 6.47 22.97 15.71
CA ASP A 435 7.48 23.99 16.07
C ASP A 435 6.78 25.33 16.38
N ASN A 436 7.49 26.30 16.97
CA ASN A 436 7.01 27.63 17.31
C ASN A 436 6.92 28.56 16.08
N ASP A 437 6.23 28.08 15.06
CA ASP A 437 6.03 28.76 13.78
C ASP A 437 4.54 29.11 13.58
N ALA A 438 4.26 30.24 12.92
CA ALA A 438 2.88 30.64 12.63
C ALA A 438 2.17 29.63 11.70
N TYR A 439 2.93 28.88 10.89
CA TYR A 439 2.43 27.79 10.06
C TYR A 439 1.58 26.76 10.82
N TYR A 440 1.89 26.46 12.09
CA TYR A 440 1.16 25.46 12.88
C TYR A 440 -0.13 26.00 13.54
N GLY A 441 -0.49 27.27 13.31
CA GLY A 441 -1.72 27.87 13.83
C GLY A 441 -1.84 27.76 15.36
N LYS A 442 -2.96 27.21 15.86
CA LYS A 442 -3.20 27.02 17.30
C LYS A 442 -2.24 26.03 17.98
N TYR A 443 -1.56 25.17 17.22
CA TYR A 443 -0.71 24.11 17.75
C TYR A 443 0.75 24.53 17.97
N ARG A 444 1.16 25.73 17.54
CA ARG A 444 2.57 26.19 17.56
C ARG A 444 3.27 26.21 18.94
N TYR A 445 2.52 26.14 20.03
CA TYR A 445 3.05 26.06 21.40
C TYR A 445 2.81 24.69 22.06
N SER A 446 2.29 23.72 21.30
CA SER A 446 1.84 22.42 21.78
C SER A 446 2.90 21.35 21.52
N THR A 447 4.03 21.41 22.24
CA THR A 447 5.12 20.41 22.13
C THR A 447 5.57 19.93 23.50
N ILE A 448 6.25 18.77 23.56
CA ILE A 448 6.87 18.25 24.78
C ILE A 448 8.18 19.01 25.00
N THR A 449 8.31 19.72 26.12
CA THR A 449 9.54 20.46 26.41
C THR A 449 10.64 19.55 26.97
N LYS A 450 11.92 19.93 26.77
CA LYS A 450 13.10 19.18 27.21
C LYS A 450 13.28 19.05 28.74
N LYS A 451 12.34 19.55 29.55
CA LYS A 451 12.42 19.61 31.03
C LYS A 451 11.08 19.30 31.72
N LEU A 452 10.19 18.56 31.04
CA LEU A 452 8.84 18.28 31.51
C LEU A 452 8.77 16.85 32.11
N SER A 453 7.99 16.68 33.17
CA SER A 453 7.75 15.42 33.88
C SER A 453 6.28 15.31 34.26
N CYS A 454 5.77 14.12 34.60
CA CYS A 454 4.34 13.86 34.92
C CYS A 454 3.72 14.85 35.94
N SER A 455 4.52 15.58 36.72
CA SER A 455 4.08 16.61 37.66
C SER A 455 3.60 17.94 37.05
N GLY A 456 3.74 18.15 35.73
CA GLY A 456 3.25 19.33 34.98
C GLY A 456 3.99 20.66 35.22
N LYS A 457 4.90 20.73 36.22
CA LYS A 457 5.53 21.99 36.65
C LYS A 457 6.67 22.44 35.73
N VAL A 458 6.46 23.53 34.99
CA VAL A 458 7.49 24.21 34.21
C VAL A 458 7.95 25.50 34.90
N SER A 459 9.27 25.68 35.00
CA SER A 459 9.88 27.01 35.23
C SER A 459 10.26 27.60 33.87
N SER A 460 9.48 28.56 33.35
CA SER A 460 9.74 29.19 32.05
C SER A 460 11.05 29.97 32.05
N GLY A 461 11.98 29.63 31.16
CA GLY A 461 13.26 30.35 31.01
C GLY A 461 13.16 31.64 30.17
N ASP A 462 12.02 31.85 29.53
CA ASP A 462 11.81 32.74 28.39
C ASP A 462 10.49 33.55 28.46
N GLY A 463 9.73 33.42 29.56
CA GLY A 463 8.69 34.38 29.96
C GLY A 463 7.36 34.37 29.17
N ALA A 464 7.20 33.49 28.17
CA ALA A 464 5.93 33.29 27.50
C ALA A 464 5.02 32.35 28.32
N LYS A 465 3.91 32.88 28.86
CA LYS A 465 2.85 32.12 29.55
C LYS A 465 2.33 31.01 28.61
N THR A 466 2.07 29.79 29.08
CA THR A 466 1.09 29.46 30.14
C THR A 466 1.49 28.21 30.90
N VAL A 467 1.30 28.18 32.23
CA VAL A 467 1.53 26.99 33.05
C VAL A 467 0.24 26.18 33.11
N ASP A 468 0.22 25.02 32.46
CA ASP A 468 -0.80 24.01 32.74
C ASP A 468 -0.53 23.43 34.14
N GLN A 469 -1.52 23.51 35.03
CA GLN A 469 -1.40 23.06 36.42
C GLN A 469 -1.96 21.65 36.65
N THR A 470 -2.35 20.93 35.59
CA THR A 470 -2.80 19.53 35.69
C THR A 470 -1.63 18.58 35.89
N GLU A 471 -1.86 17.43 36.53
CA GLU A 471 -0.88 16.35 36.74
C GLU A 471 -0.66 15.53 35.45
N THR A 472 -0.27 16.22 34.38
CA THR A 472 -0.04 15.69 33.04
C THR A 472 1.15 16.44 32.41
N CYS A 473 1.86 15.82 31.47
CA CYS A 473 3.17 16.34 31.04
C CYS A 473 3.41 16.44 29.53
N TYR A 474 2.32 16.44 28.76
CA TYR A 474 2.35 16.94 27.39
C TYR A 474 1.05 17.73 27.13
N PRO A 475 1.04 18.78 26.30
CA PRO A 475 -0.13 19.65 26.15
C PRO A 475 -1.34 18.93 25.53
N ALA A 476 -2.57 19.20 25.98
CA ALA A 476 -3.77 18.55 25.43
C ALA A 476 -3.93 18.79 23.91
N LEU A 477 -3.64 20.01 23.42
CA LEU A 477 -3.63 20.33 21.99
C LEU A 477 -2.60 19.53 21.17
N LEU A 478 -1.56 18.96 21.79
CA LEU A 478 -0.64 18.03 21.12
C LEU A 478 -1.31 16.68 20.87
N LEU A 479 -2.20 16.21 21.75
CA LEU A 479 -3.00 15.01 21.51
C LEU A 479 -3.91 15.18 20.28
N GLU A 480 -4.65 16.29 20.22
CA GLU A 480 -5.48 16.64 19.06
C GLU A 480 -4.63 16.72 17.76
N TYR A 481 -3.45 17.35 17.84
CA TYR A 481 -2.51 17.45 16.74
C TYR A 481 -2.08 16.06 16.25
N GLY A 482 -1.57 15.20 17.13
CA GLY A 482 -1.13 13.85 16.78
C GLY A 482 -2.24 13.00 16.18
N LYS A 483 -3.43 13.00 16.79
CA LYS A 483 -4.62 12.31 16.26
C LYS A 483 -4.99 12.81 14.85
N LYS A 484 -4.94 14.13 14.59
CA LYS A 484 -5.19 14.70 13.25
C LYS A 484 -4.11 14.38 12.23
N ILE A 485 -2.83 14.37 12.61
CA ILE A 485 -1.73 13.93 11.73
C ILE A 485 -1.95 12.47 11.33
N ILE A 486 -2.23 11.59 12.29
CA ILE A 486 -2.54 10.18 12.02
C ILE A 486 -3.77 10.06 11.11
N GLN A 487 -4.88 10.72 11.43
CA GLN A 487 -6.09 10.73 10.59
C GLN A 487 -5.78 11.17 9.15
N ASN A 488 -5.03 12.26 8.96
CA ASN A 488 -4.76 12.80 7.64
C ASN A 488 -3.82 11.91 6.82
N PHE A 489 -2.92 11.16 7.44
CA PHE A 489 -1.90 10.36 6.73
C PHE A 489 -2.18 8.86 6.67
N ALA A 490 -2.99 8.31 7.57
CA ALA A 490 -3.36 6.89 7.55
C ALA A 490 -4.08 6.46 6.25
N GLN A 491 -4.76 7.40 5.59
CA GLN A 491 -5.48 7.17 4.32
C GLN A 491 -4.59 6.79 3.14
N TYR A 492 -3.27 7.00 3.24
CA TYR A 492 -2.31 6.68 2.18
C TYR A 492 -1.46 5.49 2.61
N ASP A 493 -1.42 4.42 1.82
CA ASP A 493 -0.66 3.20 2.16
C ASP A 493 0.84 3.47 2.28
N ASN A 494 1.36 4.44 1.51
CA ASN A 494 2.75 4.86 1.57
C ASN A 494 3.13 5.71 2.80
N THR A 495 2.24 5.96 3.76
CA THR A 495 2.69 6.46 5.08
C THR A 495 3.37 5.34 5.86
N LEU A 496 4.68 5.50 6.15
CA LEU A 496 5.52 4.55 6.87
C LEU A 496 5.35 4.63 8.39
N GLY A 497 5.17 5.85 8.92
CA GLY A 497 5.08 6.06 10.36
C GLY A 497 5.15 7.53 10.76
N VAL A 498 4.96 7.79 12.05
CA VAL A 498 4.81 9.13 12.61
C VAL A 498 5.86 9.38 13.68
N VAL A 499 6.72 10.38 13.48
CA VAL A 499 7.73 10.80 14.45
C VAL A 499 7.06 11.69 15.50
N VAL A 500 6.76 11.14 16.68
CA VAL A 500 5.99 11.81 17.73
C VAL A 500 6.78 12.89 18.48
N ALA A 501 8.11 12.75 18.54
CA ALA A 501 9.00 13.70 19.19
C ALA A 501 10.42 13.59 18.61
N ASN A 502 11.12 14.73 18.54
CA ASN A 502 12.45 14.84 17.96
C ASN A 502 13.41 15.49 18.98
N GLU A 503 14.40 14.74 19.42
CA GLU A 503 15.52 15.17 20.28
C GLU A 503 15.14 15.85 21.60
N ILE A 504 14.02 15.44 22.20
CA ILE A 504 13.56 16.02 23.47
C ILE A 504 14.47 15.59 24.64
N MET A 505 14.87 14.31 24.66
CA MET A 505 15.76 13.71 25.67
C MET A 505 17.25 13.99 25.40
N GLN A 506 17.62 15.26 25.21
CA GLN A 506 19.04 15.66 25.13
C GLN A 506 19.64 15.86 26.52
N ALA A 507 19.03 16.71 27.36
CA ALA A 507 19.56 17.08 28.67
C ALA A 507 18.96 16.28 29.84
N ASP A 508 17.68 15.93 29.75
CA ASP A 508 16.88 15.33 30.81
C ASP A 508 16.11 14.12 30.26
N LEU A 509 16.14 13.01 31.00
CA LEU A 509 15.44 11.77 30.64
C LEU A 509 13.99 11.74 31.16
N THR A 510 13.57 12.60 32.10
CA THR A 510 12.19 12.55 32.63
C THR A 510 11.15 12.80 31.55
N ALA A 511 11.51 13.53 30.48
CA ALA A 511 10.66 13.75 29.31
C ALA A 511 10.28 12.44 28.57
N ALA A 512 10.99 11.32 28.78
CA ALA A 512 10.59 10.02 28.23
C ALA A 512 9.21 9.58 28.74
N SER A 513 8.86 9.91 30.00
CA SER A 513 7.53 9.63 30.57
C SER A 513 6.41 10.32 29.75
N CYS A 514 6.67 11.54 29.29
CA CYS A 514 5.74 12.35 28.51
C CYS A 514 5.63 11.87 27.07
N VAL A 515 6.75 11.49 26.46
CA VAL A 515 6.76 10.86 25.12
C VAL A 515 6.00 9.52 25.19
N LYS A 516 6.24 8.69 26.21
CA LYS A 516 5.53 7.42 26.39
C LYS A 516 4.03 7.63 26.61
N ALA A 517 3.62 8.56 27.47
CA ALA A 517 2.20 8.88 27.70
C ALA A 517 1.48 9.36 26.42
N TYR A 518 2.12 10.25 25.65
CA TYR A 518 1.58 10.71 24.36
C TYR A 518 1.45 9.56 23.34
N VAL A 519 2.45 8.68 23.27
CA VAL A 519 2.43 7.49 22.40
C VAL A 519 1.33 6.52 22.82
N ALA A 520 1.16 6.26 24.11
CA ALA A 520 0.11 5.40 24.64
C ALA A 520 -1.28 5.93 24.28
N ASP A 521 -1.56 7.22 24.49
CA ASP A 521 -2.85 7.82 24.15
C ASP A 521 -3.13 7.75 22.63
N LEU A 522 -2.14 8.06 21.78
CA LEU A 522 -2.27 7.92 20.32
C LEU A 522 -2.52 6.46 19.88
N LYS A 523 -1.83 5.49 20.49
CA LYS A 523 -2.02 4.05 20.19
C LYS A 523 -3.35 3.53 20.66
N ASN A 524 -3.79 3.91 21.86
CA ASN A 524 -5.11 3.58 22.39
C ASN A 524 -6.20 4.13 21.48
N TRP A 525 -6.09 5.39 21.04
CA TRP A 525 -7.04 5.99 20.10
C TRP A 525 -7.07 5.28 18.73
N MET A 526 -5.92 4.94 18.15
CA MET A 526 -5.86 4.14 16.90
C MET A 526 -6.48 2.76 17.08
N THR A 527 -6.17 2.08 18.19
CA THR A 527 -6.66 0.71 18.50
C THR A 527 -8.18 0.70 18.69
N VAL A 528 -8.73 1.60 19.50
CA VAL A 528 -10.19 1.75 19.65
C VAL A 528 -10.89 2.04 18.32
N ASN A 529 -10.18 2.65 17.36
CA ASN A 529 -10.66 2.94 16.02
C ASN A 529 -10.18 1.97 14.94
N GLY A 530 -9.63 0.79 15.24
CA GLY A 530 -8.95 -0.06 14.24
C GLY A 530 -9.83 -0.53 13.06
N LYS A 531 -11.17 -0.60 13.24
CA LYS A 531 -12.14 -0.82 12.14
C LYS A 531 -12.31 0.38 11.18
N LYS A 532 -11.65 1.50 11.46
CA LYS A 532 -11.77 2.78 10.74
C LYS A 532 -10.42 3.36 10.33
N ILE A 533 -9.32 2.91 10.93
CA ILE A 533 -7.97 3.41 10.68
C ILE A 533 -6.94 2.32 10.96
N ARG A 534 -5.83 2.28 10.23
CA ARG A 534 -4.68 1.44 10.58
C ARG A 534 -3.86 2.06 11.72
N ILE A 535 -3.20 1.20 12.50
CA ILE A 535 -2.24 1.59 13.53
C ILE A 535 -0.94 1.97 12.81
N LEU A 536 -0.64 3.27 12.74
CA LEU A 536 0.62 3.76 12.19
C LEU A 536 1.76 3.56 13.20
N PRO A 537 2.93 3.05 12.79
CA PRO A 537 4.12 2.96 13.65
C PRO A 537 4.50 4.33 14.23
N LEU A 538 4.64 4.41 15.56
CA LEU A 538 5.03 5.65 16.24
C LEU A 538 6.53 5.65 16.58
N ALA A 539 7.24 6.69 16.15
CA ALA A 539 8.68 6.79 16.19
C ALA A 539 9.17 7.91 17.11
N TYR A 540 10.28 7.68 17.83
CA TYR A 540 11.05 8.75 18.48
C TYR A 540 12.37 8.96 17.74
N ALA A 541 12.75 10.21 17.47
CA ALA A 541 14.07 10.54 16.96
C ALA A 541 14.97 11.09 18.07
N ALA A 542 16.11 10.43 18.29
CA ALA A 542 17.08 10.74 19.33
C ALA A 542 18.31 11.45 18.76
N ALA A 543 18.76 12.53 19.40
CA ALA A 543 20.09 13.08 19.16
C ALA A 543 21.16 12.05 19.57
N ASP A 544 22.27 12.01 18.83
CA ASP A 544 23.50 11.27 19.14
C ASP A 544 24.31 11.83 20.32
N SER A 545 23.84 12.93 20.92
CA SER A 545 24.48 13.59 22.04
C SER A 545 24.30 12.84 23.37
N SER A 546 25.32 12.98 24.22
CA SER A 546 25.30 12.67 25.65
C SER A 546 25.02 13.93 26.49
N ASN A 547 25.15 13.85 27.83
CA ASN A 547 25.10 15.01 28.73
C ASN A 547 26.28 14.99 29.72
N ASP A 548 26.46 16.06 30.51
CA ASP A 548 27.57 16.20 31.48
C ASP A 548 27.58 15.10 32.57
N GLU A 549 26.46 14.40 32.77
CA GLU A 549 26.27 13.39 33.81
C GLU A 549 26.53 11.96 33.33
N VAL A 550 26.28 11.69 32.04
CA VAL A 550 26.53 10.42 31.35
C VAL A 550 27.40 10.71 30.14
N SER A 551 28.73 10.76 30.32
CA SER A 551 29.64 11.22 29.26
C SER A 551 29.66 10.34 28.01
N ASN A 552 29.27 9.06 28.12
CA ASN A 552 29.20 8.13 26.99
C ASN A 552 27.82 8.19 26.31
N ALA A 553 27.80 8.60 25.04
CA ALA A 553 26.58 8.71 24.24
C ALA A 553 25.92 7.34 23.95
N ASP A 554 26.70 6.26 23.80
CA ASP A 554 26.17 4.93 23.50
C ASP A 554 25.40 4.37 24.72
N ASP A 555 25.97 4.51 25.93
CA ASP A 555 25.28 4.21 27.19
C ASP A 555 24.00 5.05 27.35
N TYR A 556 24.06 6.33 26.97
CA TYR A 556 22.93 7.24 27.07
C TYR A 556 21.81 6.91 26.07
N HIS A 557 22.10 6.35 24.89
CA HIS A 557 21.08 5.79 24.00
C HIS A 557 20.39 4.57 24.62
N VAL A 558 21.13 3.66 25.28
CA VAL A 558 20.53 2.53 26.00
C VAL A 558 19.59 3.05 27.11
N MET A 559 19.98 4.09 27.85
CA MET A 559 19.13 4.73 28.86
C MET A 559 17.88 5.39 28.26
N LYS A 560 17.99 6.12 27.13
CA LYS A 560 16.83 6.68 26.39
C LYS A 560 15.84 5.58 25.99
N VAL A 561 16.32 4.45 25.45
CA VAL A 561 15.50 3.30 25.06
C VAL A 561 14.85 2.64 26.28
N GLN A 562 15.60 2.46 27.38
CA GLN A 562 15.05 1.97 28.64
C GLN A 562 13.91 2.87 29.14
N GLY A 563 14.11 4.19 29.19
CA GLY A 563 13.07 5.14 29.62
C GLY A 563 11.81 5.14 28.75
N LEU A 564 11.95 4.88 27.45
CA LEU A 564 10.82 4.80 26.50
C LEU A 564 10.07 3.46 26.54
N LEU A 565 10.75 2.33 26.79
CA LEU A 565 10.18 0.98 26.64
C LEU A 565 9.84 0.28 27.96
N CYS A 566 10.49 0.64 29.07
CA CYS A 566 10.30 -0.06 30.34
C CYS A 566 8.84 -0.03 30.82
N GLY A 567 8.39 -1.17 31.35
CA GLY A 567 7.04 -1.34 31.90
C GLY A 567 5.92 -1.54 30.87
N ASP A 568 6.19 -1.39 29.57
CA ASP A 568 5.24 -1.75 28.51
C ASP A 568 5.35 -3.26 28.14
N LYS A 569 4.38 -3.77 27.40
CA LYS A 569 4.32 -5.13 26.86
C LYS A 569 4.30 -5.07 25.33
N MET A 570 5.12 -5.92 24.72
CA MET A 570 4.98 -6.19 23.29
C MET A 570 3.77 -7.10 23.06
N THR A 571 2.77 -6.55 22.39
CA THR A 571 1.58 -7.24 21.94
C THR A 571 1.69 -7.34 20.43
N ASN A 572 1.74 -8.58 19.93
CA ASN A 572 1.63 -8.85 18.50
C ASN A 572 2.76 -8.28 17.61
N GLY A 573 3.98 -8.23 18.14
CA GLY A 573 5.12 -7.63 17.46
C GLY A 573 5.15 -6.10 17.50
N MET A 574 4.20 -5.43 18.16
CA MET A 574 4.23 -3.98 18.40
C MET A 574 4.22 -3.69 19.90
N MET A 575 4.74 -2.54 20.30
CA MET A 575 4.64 -2.08 21.68
C MET A 575 3.21 -1.60 21.95
N SER A 576 2.67 -1.80 23.16
CA SER A 576 1.26 -1.45 23.44
C SER A 576 1.12 0.04 23.80
N GLU A 577 2.04 0.54 24.62
CA GLU A 577 2.06 1.91 25.16
C GLU A 577 3.32 2.70 24.74
N SER A 578 4.37 2.01 24.31
CA SER A 578 5.66 2.59 23.92
C SER A 578 5.82 2.73 22.41
N ILE A 579 6.89 3.41 21.97
CA ILE A 579 7.23 3.58 20.54
C ILE A 579 7.52 2.26 19.82
N ASP A 580 7.34 2.25 18.50
CA ASP A 580 7.65 1.12 17.60
C ASP A 580 8.97 1.27 16.86
N ILE A 581 9.47 2.51 16.71
CA ILE A 581 10.70 2.82 15.98
C ILE A 581 11.55 3.80 16.80
N TYR A 582 12.79 3.40 17.09
CA TYR A 582 13.81 4.27 17.65
C TYR A 582 14.74 4.73 16.53
N LEU A 583 14.57 5.99 16.14
CA LEU A 583 15.41 6.66 15.17
C LEU A 583 16.58 7.35 15.89
N ILE A 584 17.79 7.23 15.37
CA ILE A 584 18.96 7.98 15.88
C ILE A 584 19.42 8.96 14.80
N ASN A 585 19.55 10.23 15.16
CA ASN A 585 20.16 11.26 14.35
C ASN A 585 21.68 11.18 14.55
N GLU A 586 22.37 10.42 13.69
CA GLU A 586 23.75 9.94 13.91
C GLU A 586 24.78 10.66 13.04
N TYR A 587 25.62 11.48 13.68
CA TYR A 587 26.65 12.30 13.04
C TYR A 587 28.07 11.99 13.56
N ARG A 588 28.28 10.90 14.31
CA ARG A 588 29.61 10.54 14.84
C ARG A 588 30.45 9.69 13.88
N TRP A 589 29.91 9.36 12.69
CA TRP A 589 30.68 8.77 11.59
C TRP A 589 30.91 9.79 10.47
N CYS A 590 32.13 10.31 10.43
CA CYS A 590 32.63 11.30 9.47
C CYS A 590 33.54 10.68 8.39
N PRO A 591 33.79 11.36 7.25
CA PRO A 591 34.51 10.79 6.08
C PRO A 591 35.95 10.33 6.35
N ASP A 592 36.52 10.72 7.49
CA ASP A 592 37.84 10.36 8.00
C ASP A 592 37.84 9.14 8.95
N SER A 593 36.67 8.56 9.25
CA SER A 593 36.52 7.34 10.06
C SER A 593 35.97 6.18 9.23
N THR A 594 36.33 4.96 9.60
CA THR A 594 35.86 3.73 8.94
C THR A 594 34.70 3.10 9.71
N PHE A 595 33.83 2.36 9.01
CA PHE A 595 32.78 1.62 9.73
C PHE A 595 33.34 0.66 10.75
N ALA A 596 34.48 0.02 10.47
CA ALA A 596 35.04 -1.02 11.32
C ALA A 596 35.28 -0.54 12.77
N GLU A 597 35.49 0.77 12.96
CA GLU A 597 35.69 1.43 14.26
C GLU A 597 34.38 1.76 14.98
N ALA A 598 33.31 2.09 14.24
CA ALA A 598 32.01 2.46 14.80
C ALA A 598 31.01 1.29 14.90
N TYR A 599 31.15 0.32 14.01
CA TYR A 599 30.30 -0.86 13.80
C TYR A 599 29.98 -1.60 15.10
N GLN A 600 31.00 -1.97 15.88
CA GLN A 600 30.79 -2.81 17.06
C GLN A 600 29.96 -2.06 18.11
N ARG A 601 30.19 -0.76 18.28
CA ARG A 601 29.38 0.06 19.19
C ARG A 601 27.92 0.11 18.78
N TYR A 602 27.64 0.27 17.49
CA TYR A 602 26.27 0.30 16.97
C TYR A 602 25.56 -1.07 17.04
N ILE A 603 26.30 -2.18 16.90
CA ILE A 603 25.78 -3.51 17.22
C ILE A 603 25.48 -3.61 18.71
N ASP A 604 26.46 -3.37 19.58
CA ASP A 604 26.35 -3.55 21.02
C ASP A 604 25.21 -2.71 21.63
N MET A 605 25.02 -1.49 21.11
CA MET A 605 23.95 -0.57 21.49
C MET A 605 22.56 -1.04 21.05
N ALA A 606 22.43 -1.62 19.85
CA ALA A 606 21.15 -2.03 19.29
C ALA A 606 20.81 -3.51 19.55
N GLN A 607 21.77 -4.32 19.98
CA GLN A 607 21.61 -5.75 20.16
C GLN A 607 20.53 -6.05 21.22
N GLY A 608 19.47 -6.73 20.77
CA GLY A 608 18.36 -7.13 21.62
C GLY A 608 17.33 -6.02 21.90
N ILE A 609 17.48 -4.80 21.36
CA ILE A 609 16.37 -3.82 21.39
C ILE A 609 15.15 -4.46 20.70
N PRO A 610 13.97 -4.49 21.35
CA PRO A 610 12.82 -5.25 20.87
C PRO A 610 12.02 -4.56 19.77
N ILE A 611 12.35 -3.30 19.45
CA ILE A 611 11.67 -2.43 18.48
C ILE A 611 12.62 -2.04 17.34
N VAL A 612 12.08 -1.48 16.26
CA VAL A 612 12.88 -1.12 15.07
C VAL A 612 13.92 -0.07 15.42
N VAL A 613 15.18 -0.30 15.03
CA VAL A 613 16.26 0.68 15.14
C VAL A 613 16.74 1.08 13.75
N ALA A 614 16.82 2.38 13.48
CA ALA A 614 17.28 2.94 12.21
C ALA A 614 17.92 4.33 12.41
N PHE A 615 18.69 4.80 11.43
CA PHE A 615 19.19 6.17 11.46
C PHE A 615 18.10 7.15 10.98
N GLY A 616 17.60 7.98 11.89
CA GLY A 616 16.63 9.05 11.60
C GLY A 616 17.20 10.15 10.73
N GLU A 617 18.49 10.41 10.90
CA GLU A 617 19.36 11.28 10.12
C GLU A 617 20.76 10.65 10.12
N TYR A 618 21.50 10.71 9.02
CA TYR A 618 22.92 10.36 9.00
C TYR A 618 23.71 11.15 7.94
N GLY A 619 25.04 11.15 8.12
CA GLY A 619 26.01 11.70 7.16
C GLY A 619 26.74 12.91 7.70
N CYS A 620 27.63 12.71 8.68
CA CYS A 620 28.52 13.73 9.22
C CYS A 620 29.31 14.46 8.13
N LYS A 621 29.61 15.74 8.37
CA LYS A 621 30.53 16.51 7.55
C LYS A 621 31.32 17.49 8.41
N THR A 622 32.64 17.32 8.44
CA THR A 622 33.55 18.09 9.30
C THR A 622 34.08 19.37 8.64
N SER A 623 34.01 19.48 7.31
CA SER A 623 34.35 20.70 6.58
C SER A 623 33.60 20.82 5.25
N SER A 624 33.56 22.01 4.66
CA SER A 624 33.04 22.23 3.32
C SER A 624 33.94 21.67 2.20
N ALA A 625 35.22 21.42 2.49
CA ALA A 625 36.22 21.00 1.52
C ALA A 625 36.25 19.47 1.28
N THR A 626 35.76 18.69 2.25
CA THR A 626 35.69 17.23 2.18
C THR A 626 34.25 16.79 1.84
N PRO A 627 33.98 16.28 0.63
CA PRO A 627 32.68 15.71 0.30
C PRO A 627 32.41 14.46 1.12
N ARG A 628 31.13 14.18 1.37
CA ARG A 628 30.72 12.89 1.96
C ARG A 628 30.83 11.77 0.94
N ASP A 629 31.52 10.70 1.29
CA ASP A 629 31.70 9.49 0.46
C ASP A 629 30.52 8.50 0.63
N TRP A 630 29.83 8.61 1.77
CA TRP A 630 28.75 7.75 2.23
C TRP A 630 29.15 6.29 2.46
N GLY A 631 30.34 6.06 3.04
CA GLY A 631 30.88 4.74 3.38
C GLY A 631 30.00 3.84 4.28
N MET A 632 28.90 4.35 4.84
CA MET A 632 27.88 3.63 5.62
C MET A 632 26.90 2.81 4.78
N VAL A 633 26.59 3.26 3.58
CA VAL A 633 25.57 2.64 2.73
C VAL A 633 25.76 1.13 2.47
N PRO A 634 26.98 0.57 2.28
CA PRO A 634 27.14 -0.88 2.09
C PRO A 634 26.65 -1.68 3.30
N TYR A 635 26.96 -1.19 4.50
CA TYR A 635 26.64 -1.87 5.74
C TYR A 635 25.18 -1.75 6.15
N MET A 636 24.45 -0.78 5.60
CA MET A 636 23.02 -0.57 5.86
C MET A 636 22.10 -1.39 4.94
N TYR A 637 22.60 -1.86 3.78
CA TYR A 637 21.74 -2.43 2.72
C TYR A 637 22.29 -3.71 2.06
N GLN A 638 23.40 -4.29 2.52
CA GLN A 638 23.83 -5.63 2.11
C GLN A 638 23.32 -6.70 3.08
N GLU A 639 23.33 -7.96 2.64
CA GLU A 639 22.98 -9.13 3.47
C GLU A 639 23.81 -9.21 4.77
N PRO A 640 23.28 -9.82 5.86
CA PRO A 640 23.93 -9.82 7.17
C PRO A 640 25.34 -10.40 7.15
N SER A 641 25.55 -11.46 6.37
CA SER A 641 26.84 -12.12 6.15
C SER A 641 27.94 -11.18 5.63
N LYS A 642 27.57 -10.14 4.86
CA LYS A 642 28.47 -9.11 4.32
C LYS A 642 28.59 -7.88 5.22
N THR A 643 27.63 -7.66 6.11
CA THR A 643 27.57 -6.49 7.02
C THR A 643 27.94 -6.82 8.46
N LYS A 644 28.40 -8.05 8.73
CA LYS A 644 28.64 -8.60 10.08
C LYS A 644 27.38 -8.50 10.95
N GLU A 645 26.25 -8.98 10.44
CA GLU A 645 24.95 -8.92 11.11
C GLU A 645 24.39 -7.51 11.38
N PHE A 646 25.00 -6.43 10.86
CA PHE A 646 24.45 -5.08 11.03
C PHE A 646 23.04 -4.95 10.47
N THR A 647 22.81 -5.47 9.27
CA THR A 647 21.45 -5.52 8.69
C THR A 647 20.56 -6.59 9.29
N ALA A 648 21.03 -7.45 10.21
CA ALA A 648 20.13 -8.27 11.02
C ALA A 648 19.45 -7.44 12.13
N VAL A 649 20.11 -6.39 12.63
CA VAL A 649 19.66 -5.56 13.77
C VAL A 649 19.08 -4.22 13.32
N TRP A 650 19.71 -3.55 12.35
CA TRP A 650 19.33 -2.22 11.89
C TRP A 650 18.45 -2.27 10.64
N SER A 651 17.51 -1.31 10.54
CA SER A 651 16.53 -1.22 9.45
C SER A 651 16.78 -0.04 8.51
N GLY A 652 18.05 0.31 8.27
CA GLY A 652 18.47 1.37 7.35
C GLY A 652 18.45 2.78 7.95
N GLY A 653 18.19 3.80 7.13
CA GLY A 653 18.08 5.19 7.57
C GLY A 653 17.94 6.25 6.48
N LEU A 654 18.03 7.51 6.90
CA LEU A 654 17.75 8.70 6.08
C LEU A 654 18.96 9.65 6.02
N ALA A 655 19.48 9.92 4.81
CA ALA A 655 20.57 10.86 4.60
C ALA A 655 20.13 12.33 4.85
N TYR A 656 20.89 13.09 5.63
CA TYR A 656 20.57 14.47 6.00
C TYR A 656 21.50 15.50 5.31
N SER A 657 21.07 16.64 4.77
CA SER A 657 19.70 17.10 4.52
C SER A 657 19.44 17.23 3.02
N TYR A 658 18.19 17.36 2.58
CA TYR A 658 17.92 17.71 1.18
C TYR A 658 18.50 19.09 0.86
N GLY A 659 18.04 20.14 1.56
CA GLY A 659 18.45 21.51 1.26
C GLY A 659 18.60 22.38 2.49
N GLU A 660 18.63 23.70 2.28
CA GLU A 660 18.94 24.73 3.29
C GLU A 660 17.75 25.15 4.18
N ALA A 661 16.54 24.61 4.00
CA ALA A 661 15.37 24.98 4.80
C ALA A 661 15.58 24.70 6.29
N LYS A 662 15.24 25.69 7.14
CA LYS A 662 15.43 25.69 8.60
C LYS A 662 16.89 25.48 9.07
N LEU A 663 17.88 25.45 8.17
CA LEU A 663 19.31 25.37 8.49
C LEU A 663 19.97 26.74 8.65
N ALA A 664 21.06 26.78 9.41
CA ALA A 664 21.97 27.93 9.43
C ALA A 664 22.62 28.14 8.06
N LYS A 665 22.89 29.40 7.71
CA LYS A 665 23.40 29.81 6.37
C LYS A 665 24.77 29.21 6.02
N ASP A 666 25.53 28.83 7.03
CA ASP A 666 26.85 28.20 6.97
C ASP A 666 26.81 26.68 7.19
N SER A 667 25.62 26.07 7.24
CA SER A 667 25.44 24.62 7.38
C SER A 667 26.12 23.83 6.26
N LEU A 668 26.84 22.77 6.64
CA LEU A 668 27.58 21.91 5.71
C LEU A 668 26.73 20.81 5.07
N PHE A 669 25.59 20.49 5.69
CA PHE A 669 24.74 19.33 5.39
C PHE A 669 23.87 19.35 4.12
N PRO A 670 23.46 20.51 3.54
CA PRO A 670 22.61 20.53 2.36
C PRO A 670 23.20 19.76 1.17
N MET A 671 22.47 18.73 0.71
CA MET A 671 22.81 18.01 -0.52
C MET A 671 22.52 18.85 -1.78
N PHE A 672 21.62 19.82 -1.69
CA PHE A 672 21.30 20.83 -2.71
C PHE A 672 21.45 22.24 -2.12
N THR A 673 22.15 23.16 -2.81
CA THR A 673 22.58 24.48 -2.27
C THR A 673 22.14 25.68 -3.11
N GLY A 674 21.90 26.84 -2.51
CA GLY A 674 21.36 28.04 -3.18
C GLY A 674 19.83 28.07 -3.32
N GLY A 675 19.11 27.37 -2.44
CA GLY A 675 17.67 27.46 -2.23
C GLY A 675 17.33 28.45 -1.12
N SER A 676 16.09 28.39 -0.62
CA SER A 676 15.67 29.21 0.52
C SER A 676 15.94 28.54 1.87
N THR A 677 16.31 29.32 2.88
CA THR A 677 16.28 28.87 4.28
C THR A 677 14.87 28.87 4.86
N ASP A 678 13.90 29.51 4.18
CA ASP A 678 12.48 29.42 4.49
C ASP A 678 11.89 28.13 3.89
N PHE A 679 11.35 27.28 4.76
CA PHE A 679 10.74 26.00 4.41
C PHE A 679 9.43 26.14 3.62
N LEU A 680 8.78 27.32 3.65
CA LEU A 680 7.58 27.64 2.86
C LEU A 680 7.90 28.17 1.45
N SER A 681 9.17 28.12 1.05
CA SER A 681 9.71 28.75 -0.16
C SER A 681 10.46 27.73 -1.05
N THR A 682 11.14 28.21 -2.08
CA THR A 682 11.71 27.39 -3.15
C THR A 682 12.92 26.55 -2.69
N PRO A 683 12.88 25.21 -2.83
CA PRO A 683 14.04 24.34 -2.65
C PRO A 683 15.15 24.59 -3.66
N SER A 684 16.40 24.28 -3.29
CA SER A 684 17.51 24.29 -4.25
C SER A 684 17.36 23.16 -5.27
N SER A 685 17.60 23.47 -6.55
CA SER A 685 17.81 22.45 -7.59
C SER A 685 19.28 22.05 -7.78
N LYS A 686 20.25 22.77 -7.19
CA LYS A 686 21.68 22.61 -7.50
C LYS A 686 22.35 21.55 -6.61
N ALA A 687 22.49 20.35 -7.16
CA ALA A 687 23.18 19.23 -6.53
C ALA A 687 24.63 19.57 -6.12
N THR A 688 25.06 19.01 -4.99
CA THR A 688 26.46 19.02 -4.53
C THR A 688 27.17 17.70 -4.86
N THR A 689 28.49 17.66 -4.63
CA THR A 689 29.28 16.42 -4.69
C THR A 689 28.75 15.37 -3.71
N ASP A 690 28.28 15.78 -2.53
CA ASP A 690 27.69 14.87 -1.54
C ASP A 690 26.49 14.12 -2.13
N TYR A 691 25.56 14.82 -2.80
CA TYR A 691 24.42 14.18 -3.47
C TYR A 691 24.87 13.20 -4.56
N THR A 692 25.87 13.59 -5.34
CA THR A 692 26.43 12.77 -6.43
C THR A 692 26.99 11.45 -5.89
N ASN A 693 27.73 11.52 -4.78
CA ASN A 693 28.27 10.36 -4.08
C ASN A 693 27.16 9.48 -3.46
N LEU A 694 26.14 10.08 -2.83
CA LEU A 694 25.00 9.34 -2.29
C LEU A 694 24.27 8.57 -3.38
N LYS A 695 24.01 9.21 -4.53
CA LYS A 695 23.35 8.59 -5.68
C LYS A 695 24.15 7.41 -6.23
N ALA A 696 25.47 7.52 -6.31
CA ALA A 696 26.34 6.40 -6.70
C ALA A 696 26.27 5.23 -5.71
N MET A 697 26.32 5.52 -4.40
CA MET A 697 26.22 4.48 -3.36
C MET A 697 24.84 3.83 -3.31
N PHE A 698 23.76 4.59 -3.44
CA PHE A 698 22.39 4.06 -3.50
C PHE A 698 22.13 3.22 -4.77
N ALA A 699 22.75 3.57 -5.90
CA ALA A 699 22.70 2.75 -7.12
C ALA A 699 23.48 1.44 -6.98
N LYS A 700 24.63 1.45 -6.26
CA LYS A 700 25.49 0.27 -6.08
C LYS A 700 24.96 -0.74 -5.06
N TYR A 701 24.22 -0.28 -4.04
CA TYR A 701 23.70 -1.12 -2.96
C TYR A 701 22.18 -1.04 -2.92
N SER A 702 21.51 -1.79 -3.79
CA SER A 702 20.06 -1.78 -3.99
C SER A 702 19.26 -2.23 -2.76
N GLY A 703 19.81 -3.14 -1.96
CA GLY A 703 19.15 -3.86 -0.88
C GLY A 703 19.45 -5.35 -0.98
N TYR A 704 18.92 -6.14 -0.06
CA TYR A 704 18.78 -7.59 -0.21
C TYR A 704 17.38 -7.98 0.27
N THR A 705 16.81 -9.03 -0.32
CA THR A 705 15.50 -9.55 0.12
C THR A 705 15.68 -10.43 1.34
N ASP A 706 14.85 -10.22 2.36
CA ASP A 706 14.81 -10.98 3.62
C ASP A 706 13.33 -11.34 3.86
N ASP A 707 12.94 -12.53 3.41
CA ASP A 707 11.56 -13.05 3.51
C ASP A 707 11.25 -13.66 4.89
N ALA A 708 12.13 -13.42 5.88
CA ALA A 708 11.98 -13.99 7.22
C ALA A 708 10.81 -13.32 7.96
N GLU A 709 9.62 -13.90 7.80
CA GLU A 709 8.41 -13.55 8.54
C GLU A 709 8.68 -13.47 10.05
N TRP A 710 7.97 -12.56 10.72
CA TRP A 710 8.00 -12.49 12.17
C TRP A 710 7.42 -13.77 12.77
N THR A 711 8.14 -14.37 13.70
CA THR A 711 7.71 -15.55 14.47
C THR A 711 7.87 -15.28 15.96
N ASP A 712 7.16 -16.00 16.83
CA ASP A 712 7.39 -15.90 18.28
C ASP A 712 8.85 -16.23 18.68
N SER A 713 9.55 -17.05 17.89
CA SER A 713 10.99 -17.30 18.05
C SER A 713 11.89 -16.08 17.73
N THR A 714 11.39 -15.09 16.99
CA THR A 714 12.05 -13.80 16.75
C THR A 714 11.69 -12.72 17.78
N LYS A 715 10.76 -13.00 18.70
CA LYS A 715 10.43 -12.13 19.83
C LYS A 715 11.70 -11.86 20.63
N CYS A 716 12.22 -10.63 20.56
CA CYS A 716 13.47 -10.29 21.22
C CYS A 716 13.36 -10.53 22.73
N SER A 717 14.09 -11.54 23.22
CA SER A 717 14.30 -11.78 24.64
C SER A 717 15.26 -10.72 25.19
N TRP A 718 14.81 -9.46 25.24
CA TRP A 718 15.62 -8.34 25.69
C TRP A 718 16.00 -8.51 27.15
N LYS A 719 17.24 -8.96 27.37
CA LYS A 719 18.01 -8.65 28.56
C LYS A 719 18.99 -7.56 28.13
N PRO A 720 18.97 -6.36 28.75
CA PRO A 720 20.01 -5.37 28.47
C PRO A 720 21.38 -6.01 28.67
N THR A 721 22.21 -5.99 27.62
CA THR A 721 23.53 -6.66 27.55
C THR A 721 24.50 -6.13 28.59
N VAL A 722 24.25 -4.91 29.08
CA VAL A 722 24.95 -4.33 30.20
C VAL A 722 24.38 -4.87 31.52
N GLU A 723 24.99 -5.96 32.00
CA GLU A 723 25.38 -5.97 33.42
C GLU A 723 26.32 -4.77 33.58
N THR A 724 25.76 -3.58 33.87
CA THR A 724 26.60 -2.44 34.24
C THR A 724 27.28 -2.80 35.55
N LYS A 725 28.51 -3.29 35.43
CA LYS A 725 29.60 -2.75 36.24
C LYS A 725 29.58 -1.25 36.00
N THR A 726 28.79 -0.57 36.83
CA THR A 726 28.79 0.89 36.95
C THR A 726 30.24 1.32 36.94
N GLN A 727 30.67 2.07 35.91
CA GLN A 727 31.93 2.78 36.06
C GLN A 727 31.76 3.59 37.35
N SER A 728 32.68 3.44 38.30
CA SER A 728 32.57 4.03 39.64
C SER A 728 32.54 5.57 39.62
N THR A 729 32.75 6.16 38.45
CA THR A 729 32.58 7.55 38.06
C THR A 729 31.14 7.98 37.78
N ASN A 730 30.24 7.09 37.31
CA ASN A 730 28.83 7.41 37.05
C ASN A 730 28.03 7.42 38.36
N LYS A 731 28.18 8.51 39.11
CA LYS A 731 27.62 8.70 40.44
C LYS A 731 26.11 8.83 40.47
N LEU A 732 25.44 9.19 39.37
CA LEU A 732 24.00 9.47 39.36
C LEU A 732 23.17 8.25 38.97
N ALA A 733 23.55 7.51 37.92
CA ALA A 733 22.92 6.22 37.61
C ALA A 733 23.04 5.23 38.79
N THR A 734 24.18 5.24 39.48
CA THR A 734 24.42 4.42 40.68
C THR A 734 23.63 4.90 41.91
N LYS A 735 23.41 6.22 42.06
CA LYS A 735 22.69 6.82 43.20
C LYS A 735 21.17 6.68 43.08
N TYR A 736 20.63 6.72 41.87
CA TYR A 736 19.19 6.70 41.62
C TYR A 736 18.66 5.39 41.03
N GLY A 737 19.53 4.40 40.75
CA GLY A 737 19.10 3.07 40.29
C GLY A 737 18.58 3.04 38.84
N TRP A 738 18.97 4.01 38.02
CA TRP A 738 18.44 4.22 36.67
C TRP A 738 18.82 3.12 35.66
N ILE A 739 19.83 2.30 35.94
CA ILE A 739 20.21 1.18 35.08
C ILE A 739 19.83 -0.13 35.78
N VAL A 740 18.85 -0.82 35.19
CA VAL A 740 18.32 -2.08 35.72
C VAL A 740 18.92 -3.28 34.99
N SER A 741 19.39 -4.27 35.75
CA SER A 741 19.93 -5.53 35.18
C SER A 741 18.87 -6.44 34.58
N SER A 742 17.59 -6.14 34.77
CA SER A 742 16.49 -6.74 34.02
C SER A 742 15.27 -5.82 33.99
N CYS A 743 14.51 -5.85 32.88
CA CYS A 743 13.24 -5.14 32.76
C CYS A 743 12.10 -5.92 33.47
N SER A 744 12.28 -6.20 34.75
CA SER A 744 11.22 -6.70 35.62
C SER A 744 10.65 -5.55 36.45
N ALA A 745 9.33 -5.53 36.61
CA ALA A 745 8.62 -4.44 37.31
C ALA A 745 9.08 -4.22 38.76
N SER A 746 9.71 -5.22 39.39
CA SER A 746 10.30 -5.14 40.73
C SER A 746 11.69 -4.48 40.79
N ASN A 747 12.40 -4.44 39.66
CA ASN A 747 13.81 -4.02 39.61
C ASN A 747 13.97 -2.57 39.13
N LEU A 748 12.97 -2.02 38.43
CA LEU A 748 12.79 -0.59 38.20
C LEU A 748 12.44 0.12 39.51
N LYS A 749 13.46 0.40 40.32
CA LYS A 749 13.29 1.15 41.57
C LYS A 749 13.18 2.64 41.29
N ILE A 750 11.95 3.03 40.99
CA ILE A 750 11.39 4.38 41.11
C ILE A 750 12.01 5.09 42.33
N ALA A 751 12.73 6.20 42.09
CA ALA A 751 13.03 7.12 43.18
C ALA A 751 11.71 7.72 43.69
N SER A 752 11.61 8.08 44.97
CA SER A 752 10.34 8.63 45.51
C SER A 752 9.91 9.99 44.90
N THR A 753 10.74 10.57 44.03
CA THR A 753 10.51 11.76 43.21
C THR A 753 10.02 11.45 41.78
N ASP A 754 10.16 10.21 41.34
CA ASP A 754 10.07 9.80 39.94
C ASP A 754 8.66 9.32 39.60
N SER A 755 7.78 10.25 39.21
CA SER A 755 6.54 9.89 38.52
C SER A 755 6.87 9.62 37.05
N TRP A 756 7.01 8.34 36.69
CA TRP A 756 7.12 7.86 35.29
C TRP A 756 5.76 7.43 34.71
N THR A 757 4.72 7.34 35.55
CA THR A 757 3.33 7.09 35.14
C THR A 757 2.57 8.41 35.11
N CYS A 758 2.29 8.91 33.91
CA CYS A 758 1.52 10.14 33.74
C CYS A 758 0.04 9.81 33.48
N SER A 759 -0.85 10.73 33.87
CA SER A 759 -2.27 10.63 33.53
C SER A 759 -2.49 10.85 32.03
N SER A 760 -3.41 10.08 31.43
CA SER A 760 -3.87 10.23 30.05
C SER A 760 -4.48 11.63 29.81
N ARG A 761 -4.41 12.10 28.56
CA ARG A 761 -5.07 13.34 28.09
C ARG A 761 -6.35 13.09 27.28
N GLU A 762 -6.80 11.84 27.13
CA GLU A 762 -8.07 11.51 26.48
C GLU A 762 -9.26 12.24 27.17
N GLY A 763 -10.20 12.79 26.39
CA GLY A 763 -11.37 13.49 26.93
C GLY A 763 -11.12 14.86 27.55
N VAL A 764 -9.90 15.41 27.50
CA VAL A 764 -9.59 16.73 28.07
C VAL A 764 -10.24 17.87 27.25
N VAL A 765 -10.88 18.81 27.94
CA VAL A 765 -11.45 20.05 27.39
C VAL A 765 -10.36 20.97 26.86
N CYS A 766 -10.55 21.50 25.64
CA CYS A 766 -9.54 22.27 24.91
C CYS A 766 -10.04 23.56 24.25
N THR A 767 -11.32 23.88 24.39
CA THR A 767 -11.93 25.11 23.88
C THR A 767 -12.62 25.87 25.01
N ASP A 768 -12.76 27.18 24.86
CA ASP A 768 -13.47 28.03 25.83
C ASP A 768 -14.97 27.67 25.94
N ASP A 769 -15.53 27.05 24.90
CA ASP A 769 -16.93 26.60 24.83
C ASP A 769 -17.17 25.22 25.48
N GLY A 770 -16.11 24.51 25.88
CA GLY A 770 -16.18 23.23 26.60
C GLY A 770 -15.94 21.97 25.76
N ASP A 771 -15.71 22.08 24.45
CA ASP A 771 -15.38 20.93 23.59
C ASP A 771 -14.02 20.30 23.94
N THR A 772 -13.91 18.97 23.78
CA THR A 772 -12.68 18.21 24.03
C THR A 772 -11.68 18.30 22.87
N CYS A 773 -10.42 17.95 23.14
CA CYS A 773 -9.37 17.78 22.13
C CYS A 773 -9.54 16.54 21.23
N ASP A 774 -10.67 15.82 21.29
CA ASP A 774 -10.79 14.53 20.64
C ASP A 774 -11.08 14.62 19.14
N VAL A 775 -10.55 13.62 18.42
CA VAL A 775 -10.71 13.49 16.97
C VAL A 775 -11.59 12.28 16.70
N ALA A 776 -12.83 12.53 16.30
CA ALA A 776 -13.79 11.48 15.96
C ALA A 776 -13.61 11.01 14.50
N LEU A 777 -13.61 9.69 14.30
CA LEU A 777 -13.67 9.09 12.96
C LEU A 777 -15.11 8.72 12.60
N SER A 778 -15.71 9.44 11.66
CA SER A 778 -17.08 9.21 11.19
C SER A 778 -17.22 8.02 10.23
N LYS A 779 -16.13 7.63 9.56
CA LYS A 779 -16.05 6.51 8.61
C LYS A 779 -14.61 5.96 8.56
N ALA A 780 -14.38 4.92 7.76
CA ALA A 780 -13.04 4.40 7.46
C ALA A 780 -12.17 5.42 6.71
N VAL A 781 -10.86 5.37 6.95
CA VAL A 781 -9.84 6.33 6.50
C VAL A 781 -8.70 5.57 5.82
N GLY A 782 -8.91 5.21 4.55
CA GLY A 782 -8.05 4.30 3.78
C GLY A 782 -8.02 2.90 4.37
N THR A 783 -6.92 2.18 4.13
CA THR A 783 -6.65 0.85 4.69
C THR A 783 -6.73 0.89 6.22
N THR A 784 -7.68 0.15 6.77
CA THR A 784 -7.94 0.04 8.21
C THR A 784 -7.07 -1.04 8.85
N GLN A 785 -7.05 -1.12 10.19
CA GLN A 785 -6.41 -2.24 10.86
C GLN A 785 -7.14 -3.56 10.58
N GLU A 786 -8.46 -3.51 10.34
CA GLU A 786 -9.25 -4.68 9.93
C GLU A 786 -8.90 -5.17 8.52
N ASP A 787 -8.62 -4.27 7.56
CA ASP A 787 -8.19 -4.66 6.21
C ASP A 787 -6.81 -5.34 6.20
N ILE A 788 -5.93 -4.96 7.12
CA ILE A 788 -4.62 -5.59 7.32
C ILE A 788 -4.79 -6.94 8.05
N CYS A 789 -5.65 -6.99 9.08
CA CYS A 789 -5.76 -8.12 9.99
C CYS A 789 -6.88 -9.15 9.65
N GLY A 790 -7.67 -8.91 8.59
CA GLY A 790 -8.83 -9.72 8.19
C GLY A 790 -10.05 -9.63 9.12
N THR A 791 -9.85 -9.75 10.43
CA THR A 791 -10.88 -9.46 11.45
C THR A 791 -10.28 -8.59 12.54
N TYR A 792 -11.07 -7.65 13.06
CA TYR A 792 -10.65 -6.74 14.11
C TYR A 792 -11.69 -6.66 15.22
N GLU A 793 -11.70 -7.65 16.10
CA GLU A 793 -12.36 -7.49 17.39
C GLU A 793 -11.41 -6.88 18.42
N VAL A 794 -11.73 -5.65 18.85
CA VAL A 794 -11.42 -5.16 20.20
C VAL A 794 -12.32 -5.91 21.20
N THR A 795 -12.12 -7.23 21.24
CA THR A 795 -12.74 -8.22 22.13
C THR A 795 -12.57 -7.74 23.58
N SER A 796 -13.55 -7.73 24.50
CA SER A 796 -13.33 -7.51 25.95
C SER A 796 -13.41 -8.79 26.83
N GLY A 797 -12.31 -9.21 27.49
CA GLY A 797 -12.05 -10.25 28.54
C GLY A 797 -13.07 -11.38 28.86
N GLY A 798 -12.60 -12.59 29.23
CA GLY A 798 -13.34 -13.48 30.16
C GLY A 798 -13.87 -14.85 29.65
N GLY A 799 -14.53 -15.60 30.55
CA GLY A 799 -15.14 -16.94 30.34
C GLY A 799 -16.69 -16.95 30.25
N THR A 800 -17.41 -18.03 30.55
CA THR A 800 -18.91 -18.01 30.53
C THR A 800 -19.50 -17.17 31.66
N CYS A 801 -20.67 -16.58 31.41
CA CYS A 801 -21.25 -15.54 32.26
C CYS A 801 -22.77 -15.52 32.17
N GLU A 802 -23.43 -14.96 33.17
CA GLU A 802 -24.82 -14.50 33.06
C GLU A 802 -24.87 -12.97 32.86
N THR A 803 -23.84 -12.27 33.33
CA THR A 803 -23.69 -10.81 33.24
C THR A 803 -22.22 -10.39 33.07
N THR A 804 -21.99 -9.15 32.64
CA THR A 804 -20.64 -8.61 32.38
C THR A 804 -19.68 -8.65 33.58
N SER A 805 -20.18 -8.69 34.83
CA SER A 805 -19.32 -8.81 36.02
C SER A 805 -18.59 -10.14 36.14
N ASP A 806 -19.06 -11.20 35.47
CA ASP A 806 -18.54 -12.56 35.60
C ASP A 806 -17.25 -12.76 34.78
N CYS A 807 -16.89 -11.76 33.96
CA CYS A 807 -15.85 -11.83 32.95
C CYS A 807 -14.43 -11.46 33.43
N GLY A 808 -14.29 -11.02 34.68
CA GLY A 808 -13.06 -10.37 35.16
C GLY A 808 -12.85 -8.97 34.57
N GLY A 809 -11.85 -8.25 35.09
CA GLY A 809 -11.72 -6.78 34.91
C GLY A 809 -11.53 -6.26 33.47
N ASN A 810 -11.11 -7.12 32.53
CA ASN A 810 -10.97 -6.73 31.13
C ASN A 810 -12.20 -7.10 30.28
N GLY A 811 -13.29 -7.59 30.89
CA GLY A 811 -14.29 -8.45 30.23
C GLY A 811 -15.68 -7.92 29.90
N GLN A 812 -16.29 -8.48 28.84
CA GLN A 812 -17.67 -8.22 28.42
C GLN A 812 -18.42 -9.50 28.07
N CYS A 813 -19.52 -9.73 28.77
CA CYS A 813 -20.46 -10.83 28.52
C CYS A 813 -21.33 -10.51 27.31
N LYS A 814 -21.34 -11.38 26.30
CA LYS A 814 -22.14 -11.25 25.07
C LYS A 814 -22.96 -12.53 24.83
N GLU A 815 -24.16 -12.37 24.31
CA GLU A 815 -25.00 -13.49 23.87
C GLU A 815 -24.63 -13.89 22.44
N SER A 816 -24.48 -15.19 22.20
CA SER A 816 -24.41 -15.75 20.84
C SER A 816 -25.12 -17.10 20.81
N ASN A 817 -26.08 -17.26 19.89
CA ASN A 817 -26.89 -18.48 19.74
C ASN A 817 -27.50 -19.02 21.05
N GLY A 818 -28.05 -18.13 21.90
CA GLY A 818 -28.72 -18.49 23.15
C GLY A 818 -27.79 -18.94 24.27
N THR A 819 -26.47 -18.72 24.14
CA THR A 819 -25.47 -18.95 25.18
C THR A 819 -24.72 -17.65 25.46
N MET A 820 -24.56 -17.33 26.75
CA MET A 820 -23.86 -16.13 27.21
C MET A 820 -22.38 -16.44 27.50
N SER A 821 -21.46 -15.69 26.90
CA SER A 821 -20.02 -15.84 27.09
C SER A 821 -19.27 -14.52 27.04
N CYS A 822 -18.24 -14.37 27.86
CA CYS A 822 -17.33 -13.24 27.78
C CYS A 822 -16.27 -13.42 26.67
N SER A 823 -15.55 -12.36 26.30
CA SER A 823 -15.11 -12.14 24.91
C SER A 823 -13.68 -11.57 24.81
N CYS A 824 -12.60 -12.33 25.04
CA CYS A 824 -11.33 -11.80 25.59
C CYS A 824 -10.42 -10.74 24.86
N LEU A 825 -10.46 -9.45 25.29
CA LEU A 825 -9.35 -8.43 25.42
C LEU A 825 -8.42 -8.11 24.23
N SER A 826 -8.56 -8.71 23.04
CA SER A 826 -7.62 -8.77 21.87
C SER A 826 -6.78 -10.06 21.75
N CYS A 827 -6.58 -10.57 20.51
CA CYS A 827 -5.59 -11.62 20.13
C CYS A 827 -5.29 -11.64 18.60
N TYR A 828 -4.13 -11.14 18.11
CA TYR A 828 -3.79 -11.12 16.65
C TYR A 828 -2.31 -10.73 16.28
N THR A 829 -1.41 -11.56 15.69
CA THR A 829 -0.02 -11.16 15.21
C THR A 829 0.45 -11.74 13.85
N GLY A 830 0.96 -10.94 12.90
CA GLY A 830 1.39 -11.44 11.57
C GLY A 830 1.21 -10.40 10.45
N THR A 831 1.32 -10.77 9.18
CA THR A 831 0.87 -9.93 8.05
C THR A 831 -0.65 -9.75 8.10
N ASP A 832 -1.34 -10.87 8.30
CA ASP A 832 -2.74 -11.06 8.68
C ASP A 832 -3.09 -10.72 10.12
N CYS A 833 -2.09 -10.46 10.95
CA CYS A 833 -2.27 -10.44 12.39
C CYS A 833 -2.79 -11.78 13.02
N SER A 834 -2.21 -12.98 12.88
CA SER A 834 -2.54 -14.14 13.80
C SER A 834 -1.41 -15.07 14.32
N VAL A 835 -0.82 -14.77 15.51
CA VAL A 835 -0.01 -15.73 16.32
C VAL A 835 -0.53 -15.82 17.76
N LYS A 836 -0.38 -17.01 18.32
CA LYS A 836 -0.98 -17.45 19.58
C LYS A 836 0.10 -17.61 20.65
N ASP A 837 -0.02 -16.84 21.73
CA ASP A 837 0.18 -17.43 23.05
C ASP A 837 -1.10 -17.32 23.89
N ILE A 838 -1.77 -18.47 23.99
CA ILE A 838 -3.01 -18.65 24.77
C ILE A 838 -2.69 -18.76 26.28
N SER A 839 -1.42 -18.74 26.69
CA SER A 839 -1.01 -18.83 28.11
C SER A 839 -1.58 -17.70 28.99
N THR A 840 -1.88 -16.52 28.45
CA THR A 840 -2.56 -15.46 29.22
C THR A 840 -4.08 -15.68 29.40
N CYS A 841 -4.69 -16.61 28.66
CA CYS A 841 -6.01 -17.15 29.01
C CYS A 841 -5.91 -18.20 30.14
N ALA A 842 -4.72 -18.71 30.46
CA ALA A 842 -4.51 -19.70 31.52
C ALA A 842 -4.52 -19.11 32.95
N THR A 843 -4.64 -17.78 33.08
CA THR A 843 -5.00 -17.11 34.34
C THR A 843 -6.45 -16.57 34.36
N LEU A 844 -7.35 -17.20 33.60
CA LEU A 844 -8.78 -17.27 33.95
C LEU A 844 -8.99 -18.16 35.20
N SER A 845 -8.26 -17.90 36.27
CA SER A 845 -8.57 -18.46 37.59
C SER A 845 -9.80 -17.74 38.13
N SER A 846 -10.89 -18.48 38.32
CA SER A 846 -11.95 -18.07 39.25
C SER A 846 -11.32 -17.64 40.56
N SER A 847 -11.75 -16.50 41.11
CA SER A 847 -11.32 -16.10 42.45
C SER A 847 -11.71 -17.18 43.46
N ASP A 848 -10.73 -17.76 44.16
CA ASP A 848 -10.95 -18.71 45.25
C ASP A 848 -11.70 -18.08 46.46
N THR A 849 -12.07 -16.79 46.39
CA THR A 849 -12.67 -16.02 47.49
C THR A 849 -13.96 -15.27 47.13
N ALA A 850 -14.67 -15.64 46.05
CA ALA A 850 -15.96 -15.04 45.69
C ALA A 850 -17.06 -16.08 45.33
N PRO A 851 -18.24 -16.01 45.98
CA PRO A 851 -18.39 -16.03 47.43
C PRO A 851 -19.29 -17.19 47.91
N GLN A 852 -19.07 -17.67 49.14
CA GLN A 852 -19.88 -18.71 49.82
C GLN A 852 -21.40 -18.43 49.86
N LYS A 853 -21.83 -17.20 49.55
CA LYS A 853 -23.24 -16.78 49.53
C LYS A 853 -24.06 -17.43 48.40
N ILE A 854 -23.44 -17.77 47.25
CA ILE A 854 -24.15 -18.41 46.13
C ILE A 854 -24.55 -19.86 46.50
N PHE A 855 -23.63 -20.63 47.10
CA PHE A 855 -23.93 -21.99 47.56
C PHE A 855 -24.93 -22.04 48.73
N VAL A 856 -24.97 -21.01 49.59
CA VAL A 856 -26.03 -20.88 50.61
C VAL A 856 -27.38 -20.57 49.95
N GLY A 857 -27.43 -19.68 48.95
CA GLY A 857 -28.65 -19.38 48.21
C GLY A 857 -29.21 -20.58 47.43
N ILE A 858 -28.34 -21.27 46.67
CA ILE A 858 -28.69 -22.49 45.94
C ILE A 858 -29.04 -23.63 46.92
N GLY A 859 -28.34 -23.77 48.04
CA GLY A 859 -28.66 -24.75 49.08
C GLY A 859 -30.02 -24.52 49.74
N VAL A 860 -30.38 -23.27 50.02
CA VAL A 860 -31.72 -22.92 50.51
C VAL A 860 -32.79 -23.14 49.44
N PHE A 861 -32.54 -22.75 48.18
CA PHE A 861 -33.49 -22.95 47.09
C PHE A 861 -33.71 -24.44 46.79
N LEU A 862 -32.65 -25.25 46.70
CA LEU A 862 -32.75 -26.70 46.53
C LEU A 862 -33.38 -27.37 47.76
N GLY A 863 -33.14 -26.87 48.98
CA GLY A 863 -33.83 -27.33 50.19
C GLY A 863 -35.34 -27.08 50.15
N VAL A 864 -35.75 -25.86 49.77
CA VAL A 864 -37.17 -25.50 49.58
C VAL A 864 -37.80 -26.34 48.46
N MET A 865 -37.12 -26.48 47.31
CA MET A 865 -37.60 -27.28 46.19
C MET A 865 -37.68 -28.77 46.56
N ALA A 866 -36.75 -29.32 47.33
CA ALA A 866 -36.83 -30.69 47.85
C ALA A 866 -38.04 -30.87 48.77
N VAL A 867 -38.32 -29.93 49.67
CA VAL A 867 -39.53 -29.95 50.52
C VAL A 867 -40.81 -29.86 49.67
N VAL A 868 -40.82 -29.02 48.64
CA VAL A 868 -41.94 -28.90 47.69
C VAL A 868 -42.15 -30.20 46.89
N PHE A 869 -41.08 -30.82 46.36
CA PHE A 869 -41.18 -32.08 45.64
C PHE A 869 -41.55 -33.26 46.55
N ILE A 870 -41.10 -33.29 47.81
CA ILE A 870 -41.57 -34.26 48.82
C ILE A 870 -43.06 -34.05 49.12
N ALA A 871 -43.51 -32.80 49.31
CA ALA A 871 -44.92 -32.49 49.55
C ALA A 871 -45.81 -32.86 48.35
N LEU A 872 -45.36 -32.57 47.13
CA LEU A 872 -46.03 -32.98 45.89
C LEU A 872 -46.01 -34.51 45.71
N GLY A 873 -44.93 -35.19 46.09
CA GLY A 873 -44.83 -36.65 46.10
C GLY A 873 -45.81 -37.29 47.09
N VAL A 874 -45.94 -36.74 48.30
CA VAL A 874 -46.93 -37.18 49.30
C VAL A 874 -48.36 -36.89 48.83
N ALA A 875 -48.61 -35.75 48.20
CA ALA A 875 -49.91 -35.42 47.62
C ALA A 875 -50.27 -36.36 46.45
N ALA A 876 -49.31 -36.67 45.57
CA ALA A 876 -49.46 -37.62 44.48
C ALA A 876 -49.68 -39.05 45.00
N ALA A 877 -48.98 -39.47 46.05
CA ALA A 877 -49.19 -40.76 46.70
C ALA A 877 -50.57 -40.88 47.35
N LYS A 878 -51.04 -39.83 48.04
CA LYS A 878 -52.43 -39.75 48.55
C LYS A 878 -53.45 -39.84 47.42
N LYS A 879 -53.28 -39.04 46.37
CA LYS A 879 -54.20 -39.02 45.22
C LYS A 879 -54.20 -40.36 44.47
N LYS A 880 -53.06 -41.04 44.37
CA LYS A 880 -52.97 -42.41 43.83
C LYS A 880 -53.71 -43.41 44.71
N ALA A 881 -53.48 -43.40 46.03
CA ALA A 881 -54.19 -44.30 46.96
C ALA A 881 -55.71 -44.07 46.95
N GLU A 882 -56.17 -42.83 46.78
CA GLU A 882 -57.58 -42.47 46.64
C GLU A 882 -58.16 -42.92 45.27
N THR A 883 -57.38 -42.76 44.19
CA THR A 883 -57.73 -43.25 42.84
C THR A 883 -57.79 -44.77 42.79
N ASP A 884 -56.87 -45.48 43.44
CA ASP A 884 -56.86 -46.95 43.53
C ASP A 884 -58.07 -47.45 44.35
N ARG A 885 -58.50 -46.72 45.39
CA ARG A 885 -59.72 -46.98 46.16
C ARG A 885 -60.98 -46.81 45.31
N LEU A 886 -61.06 -45.72 44.53
CA LEU A 886 -62.13 -45.48 43.56
C LEU A 886 -62.15 -46.52 42.44
N ALA A 887 -60.99 -46.94 41.93
CA ALA A 887 -60.88 -47.98 40.91
C ALA A 887 -61.35 -49.35 41.42
N GLN A 888 -61.12 -49.67 42.69
CA GLN A 888 -61.70 -50.86 43.35
C GLN A 888 -63.23 -50.75 43.48
N GLN A 889 -63.77 -49.57 43.81
CA GLN A 889 -65.22 -49.34 43.86
C GLN A 889 -65.88 -49.44 42.48
N VAL A 890 -65.25 -48.91 41.43
CA VAL A 890 -65.74 -49.02 40.03
C VAL A 890 -65.70 -50.46 39.53
N LYS A 891 -64.66 -51.25 39.88
CA LYS A 891 -64.64 -52.70 39.58
C LYS A 891 -65.70 -53.51 40.33
N ALA A 892 -66.28 -52.98 41.40
CA ALA A 892 -67.39 -53.62 42.12
C ALA A 892 -68.79 -53.22 41.60
N GLY A 893 -68.90 -52.23 40.70
CA GLY A 893 -70.17 -51.64 40.26
C GLY A 893 -70.60 -51.91 38.82
N GLY A 894 -69.86 -52.73 38.06
CA GLY A 894 -70.12 -52.95 36.63
C GLY A 894 -71.27 -53.90 36.32
N ASN A 895 -72.51 -53.41 36.22
CA ASN A 895 -73.61 -54.12 35.54
C ASN A 895 -74.71 -53.17 35.02
N THR A 896 -75.44 -53.57 33.97
CA THR A 896 -76.44 -52.82 33.14
C THR A 896 -75.82 -51.70 32.26
N GLN A 897 -75.81 -51.79 30.91
CA GLN A 897 -76.89 -51.71 29.90
C GLN A 897 -77.53 -50.29 29.79
N THR A 898 -77.87 -49.70 28.62
CA THR A 898 -78.33 -50.26 27.33
C THR A 898 -78.29 -49.22 26.17
N THR A 899 -78.07 -49.63 24.90
CA THR A 899 -78.65 -49.12 23.58
C THR A 899 -78.71 -47.60 23.23
N ALA A 900 -78.71 -47.13 21.95
CA ALA A 900 -78.42 -47.69 20.61
C ALA A 900 -78.48 -46.56 19.51
N ALA A 901 -77.90 -46.84 18.32
CA ALA A 901 -78.29 -46.41 16.95
C ALA A 901 -78.50 -44.89 16.59
N SER A 902 -78.32 -44.40 15.35
CA SER A 902 -77.53 -44.87 14.18
C SER A 902 -77.56 -43.80 13.06
N LEU A 903 -76.41 -43.34 12.57
CA LEU A 903 -76.11 -43.02 11.16
C LEU A 903 -74.60 -42.74 10.99
#